data_AF-A0A959E271-F1
#
_entry.id   AF-A0A959E271-F1
#
_cell.length_a   1.000
_cell.length_b   1.000
_cell.length_c   1.000
_cell.angle_alpha   90.00
_cell.angle_beta   90.00
_cell.angle_gamma   90.00
#
_symmetry.space_group_name_H-M   'P 1'
#
loop_
_entity.id
_entity.type
_entity.pdbx_description
1 polymer ?
#
loop_
_entity_poly.entity_id
_entity_poly.type
_entity_poly.pdbx_seq_one_letter_code
_entity_poly.pdbx_strand_id
1 'polypeptide(L)'
;MDQPSSIKRIPPADKSMDFDFLRKEAIRYAQQLSGDSWTDYNEHDPGVTLLEYLAFAITDLGYRTAFDIKDLLYARENKKAPAPEFLLKNGKEPPINAFFGPSAILPAGPLIESDYRRLIIDRCNHLVKNAWFQPVTDQEQGYKGLYRVLVQLAEDYNPENDSEALQEIRHLLARYRNLCEDIEEVRVLQSEPVTVFADVYLMPDAFGEYVLAEIIFALEEYLSPSIPFYQPDELLEMGWDINEIFEGPLPLYGFIRPADLRPLESAVIVSQLRDLVAGTAGVRSVNNLYLRKKGARVYGDEVEIDPGTYLVLSKKEMISPEAVPYPVRLIKDGEEVPVNFSQVLRIYHTMAAKKRKISRLPQDFEEAAPVSGKDLAKVREYFSFQRLLPGVYGVGNYGLPEVAGRQRKAQASQLKGYLLVFEQLLANYLSQLAGVRHLFSLSEDVKATYFAGFPFDIPDVLHLQNFVPDAEDLPPGEAMRVIQESMRKWTTENFDPGAGRRNRFLDHLLGRFGEIFTGDHLRALFKEESNSGMLKKALIRTKIRFLQQYPELSRDRSIGFNYREPAWENDNISTLKKRICLFLDIKNQQNCSLTAGLELFEKTEEAPKKGSLLPMKTMLRLGWDEHRYKITPDGERWKLILITNPDPAAAGNLSDEKDVIPLYSGQSKQDCEQARVRLMEQLGKFNAGSEGFFIVEHLLLRPKRASGFKLVYRAEGEYEGIPLVFKSIDFQPSAELNRVLNDLVFLGTVFMNDTGAGRSDTPEFPNSNYLLLEAREGGYYLLLLRKHTPVLIAGREEDTEKGKTVRILPFRTRSEARQAILNAMDHLQTLKGNPSGIADFTDFEPEPLSGLAHIERDFYSHRLSFVLPDWPTYFQDPDYRQLFEQTVRLNIPVHLSIQFKWLGFKQMQAFEKTFQSWLEVKTADSADPGKADDLSLELLRYLHPSDDIESRIAGSRAEKTAAATPLRFFKAAYSHPDLRFSYFLRENDLQAIDGIGPETEGILKSAGVRSWIGLAVKKEDDLLELFTAAKFKIGKQDVQYWKQQAKAAAEGNWNSLIKLQRSKIEQEEAAGVIRPGNQPQAEKRAFIRFVARFDTTDLTLFEGIDEAVEKQLRDAGIQSWSDLANARNQRILEKVNPEKSQSWKAQAESALRAIRGDRDDARPPQRKKKQGKNRTDQ
;
A
#
# COMPACT_ATOMS: atom_id res chain seq x y z
N MET A 1 -1.52 -68.48 38.06
CA MET A 1 -2.26 -68.17 36.81
C MET A 1 -2.85 -66.79 37.01
N ASP A 2 -2.15 -65.78 36.51
CA ASP A 2 -2.66 -64.40 36.51
C ASP A 2 -3.60 -64.20 35.33
N GLN A 3 -4.69 -63.47 35.56
CA GLN A 3 -5.65 -63.08 34.52
C GLN A 3 -4.93 -62.32 33.40
N PRO A 4 -5.28 -62.56 32.12
CA PRO A 4 -4.65 -61.86 31.01
C PRO A 4 -4.92 -60.35 31.15
N SER A 5 -3.84 -59.58 31.18
CA SER A 5 -3.86 -58.12 31.17
C SER A 5 -4.51 -57.61 29.88
N SER A 6 -5.81 -57.29 29.93
CA SER A 6 -6.49 -56.61 28.82
C SER A 6 -6.15 -55.12 28.84
N ILE A 7 -5.59 -54.61 27.74
CA ILE A 7 -5.43 -53.18 27.51
C ILE A 7 -6.83 -52.54 27.50
N LYS A 8 -7.09 -51.55 28.36
CA LYS A 8 -8.34 -50.78 28.31
C LYS A 8 -8.45 -50.12 26.93
N ARG A 9 -9.46 -50.52 26.13
CA ARG A 9 -9.79 -49.86 24.87
C ARG A 9 -10.36 -48.48 25.17
N ILE A 10 -9.54 -47.45 24.99
CA ILE A 10 -9.99 -46.06 24.99
C ILE A 10 -10.46 -45.79 23.55
N PRO A 11 -11.73 -45.39 23.32
CA PRO A 11 -12.19 -45.05 21.99
C PRO A 11 -11.39 -43.86 21.43
N PRO A 12 -11.14 -43.81 20.11
CA PRO A 12 -10.44 -42.69 19.48
C PRO A 12 -11.15 -41.36 19.77
N ALA A 13 -10.37 -40.28 19.87
CA ALA A 13 -10.93 -38.95 20.16
C ALA A 13 -11.85 -38.44 19.02
N ASP A 14 -11.60 -38.87 17.77
CA ASP A 14 -12.43 -38.56 16.62
C ASP A 14 -13.35 -39.75 16.28
N LYS A 15 -14.63 -39.45 16.12
CA LYS A 15 -15.67 -40.39 15.70
C LYS A 15 -15.37 -41.01 14.33
N SER A 16 -14.65 -40.30 13.46
CA SER A 16 -14.24 -40.80 12.15
C SER A 16 -13.27 -41.98 12.22
N MET A 17 -12.59 -42.17 13.37
CA MET A 17 -11.68 -43.28 13.63
C MET A 17 -12.31 -44.36 14.52
N ASP A 18 -13.49 -44.11 15.09
CA ASP A 18 -14.21 -45.05 15.95
C ASP A 18 -15.06 -46.00 15.10
N PHE A 19 -14.53 -47.21 14.90
CA PHE A 19 -15.21 -48.28 14.17
C PHE A 19 -16.60 -48.60 14.74
N ASP A 20 -16.73 -48.72 16.07
CA ASP A 20 -17.99 -49.13 16.69
C ASP A 20 -19.06 -48.05 16.50
N PHE A 21 -18.66 -46.78 16.57
CA PHE A 21 -19.52 -45.65 16.24
C PHE A 21 -19.95 -45.68 14.77
N LEU A 22 -19.01 -45.80 13.83
CA LEU A 22 -19.31 -45.82 12.39
C LEU A 22 -20.21 -46.99 12.00
N ARG A 23 -19.96 -48.17 12.56
CA ARG A 23 -20.79 -49.37 12.36
C ARG A 23 -22.22 -49.12 12.83
N LYS A 24 -22.41 -48.59 14.04
CA LYS A 24 -23.74 -48.29 14.58
C LYS A 24 -24.48 -47.27 13.73
N GLU A 25 -23.79 -46.23 13.27
CA GLU A 25 -24.37 -45.23 12.37
C GLU A 25 -24.73 -45.83 11.00
N ALA A 26 -23.88 -46.68 10.43
CA ALA A 26 -24.16 -47.35 9.17
C ALA A 26 -25.42 -48.24 9.25
N ILE A 27 -25.56 -49.04 10.32
CA ILE A 27 -26.75 -49.85 10.57
C ILE A 27 -27.98 -48.96 10.78
N ARG A 28 -27.85 -47.87 11.54
CA ARG A 28 -28.93 -46.90 11.75
C ARG A 28 -29.42 -46.30 10.43
N TYR A 29 -28.50 -45.90 9.53
CA TYR A 29 -28.87 -45.41 8.20
C TYR A 29 -29.53 -46.49 7.35
N ALA A 30 -29.03 -47.72 7.38
CA ALA A 30 -29.64 -48.84 6.66
C ALA A 30 -31.08 -49.10 7.14
N GLN A 31 -31.32 -49.09 8.46
CA GLN A 31 -32.65 -49.22 9.05
C GLN A 31 -33.60 -48.10 8.62
N GLN A 32 -33.12 -46.87 8.58
CA GLN A 32 -33.94 -45.73 8.16
C GLN A 32 -34.30 -45.76 6.68
N LEU A 33 -33.37 -46.20 5.83
CA LEU A 33 -33.53 -46.18 4.38
C LEU A 33 -34.25 -47.41 3.82
N SER A 34 -34.09 -48.57 4.47
CA SER A 34 -34.58 -49.85 3.95
C SER A 34 -35.22 -50.77 4.99
N GLY A 35 -35.55 -50.29 6.19
CA GLY A 35 -36.10 -51.12 7.28
C GLY A 35 -37.43 -51.83 6.93
N ASP A 36 -38.16 -51.34 5.93
CA ASP A 36 -39.38 -52.00 5.42
C ASP A 36 -39.09 -53.21 4.50
N SER A 37 -37.87 -53.31 3.96
CA SER A 37 -37.46 -54.34 2.98
C SER A 37 -36.30 -55.22 3.47
N TRP A 38 -35.31 -54.65 4.15
CA TRP A 38 -34.20 -55.36 4.76
C TRP A 38 -34.39 -55.31 6.28
N THR A 39 -34.86 -56.41 6.88
CA THR A 39 -35.22 -56.44 8.31
C THR A 39 -34.19 -57.14 9.18
N ASP A 40 -33.24 -57.87 8.58
CA ASP A 40 -32.22 -58.64 9.29
C ASP A 40 -30.89 -57.89 9.32
N TYR A 41 -30.48 -57.47 10.51
CA TYR A 41 -29.25 -56.71 10.74
C TYR A 41 -28.25 -57.47 11.64
N ASN A 42 -28.32 -58.80 11.63
CA ASN A 42 -27.42 -59.66 12.40
C ASN A 42 -26.10 -59.93 11.65
N GLU A 43 -25.10 -60.42 12.38
CA GLU A 43 -23.73 -60.65 11.88
C GLU A 43 -23.62 -61.67 10.73
N HIS A 44 -24.62 -62.53 10.55
CA HIS A 44 -24.65 -63.54 9.50
C HIS A 44 -25.12 -62.97 8.14
N ASP A 45 -25.74 -61.78 8.14
CA ASP A 45 -26.21 -61.13 6.93
C ASP A 45 -25.01 -60.58 6.12
N PRO A 46 -24.86 -60.96 4.83
CA PRO A 46 -23.77 -60.48 4.00
C PRO A 46 -23.71 -58.96 3.82
N GLY A 47 -24.86 -58.28 3.78
CA GLY A 47 -24.94 -56.82 3.70
C GLY A 47 -24.43 -56.16 4.97
N VAL A 48 -24.71 -56.71 6.16
CA VAL A 48 -24.14 -56.21 7.42
C VAL A 48 -22.63 -56.39 7.44
N THR A 49 -22.14 -57.55 6.99
CA THR A 49 -20.70 -57.80 6.83
C THR A 49 -20.05 -56.74 5.94
N LEU A 50 -20.63 -56.44 4.77
CA LEU A 50 -20.11 -55.42 3.86
C LEU A 50 -20.12 -54.02 4.48
N LEU A 51 -21.18 -53.66 5.23
CA LEU A 51 -21.24 -52.38 5.94
C LEU A 51 -20.16 -52.26 7.02
N GLU A 52 -19.85 -53.35 7.73
CA GLU A 52 -18.77 -53.37 8.72
C GLU A 52 -17.41 -53.12 8.07
N TYR A 53 -17.07 -53.83 6.99
CA TYR A 53 -15.80 -53.60 6.30
C TYR A 53 -15.71 -52.20 5.67
N LEU A 54 -16.83 -51.66 5.18
CA LEU A 54 -16.88 -50.28 4.72
C LEU A 54 -16.66 -49.28 5.87
N ALA A 55 -17.29 -49.51 7.03
CA ALA A 55 -17.08 -48.70 8.22
C ALA A 55 -15.62 -48.76 8.68
N PHE A 56 -14.98 -49.94 8.61
CA PHE A 56 -13.56 -50.10 8.88
C PHE A 56 -12.70 -49.33 7.87
N ALA A 57 -13.00 -49.39 6.58
CA ALA A 57 -12.25 -48.65 5.56
C ALA A 57 -12.32 -47.12 5.78
N ILE A 58 -13.46 -46.60 6.24
CA ILE A 58 -13.62 -45.18 6.58
C ILE A 58 -12.69 -44.76 7.75
N THR A 59 -12.35 -45.66 8.67
CA THR A 59 -11.43 -45.33 9.77
C THR A 59 -10.03 -44.93 9.28
N ASP A 60 -9.54 -45.51 8.17
CA ASP A 60 -8.27 -45.11 7.56
C ASP A 60 -8.35 -43.70 6.96
N LEU A 61 -9.48 -43.35 6.32
CA LEU A 61 -9.71 -42.01 5.83
C LEU A 61 -9.71 -40.99 6.98
N GLY A 62 -10.41 -41.29 8.08
CA GLY A 62 -10.40 -40.47 9.29
C GLY A 62 -8.99 -40.28 9.85
N TYR A 63 -8.23 -41.37 9.97
CA TYR A 63 -6.84 -41.35 10.44
C TYR A 63 -5.92 -40.46 9.59
N ARG A 64 -6.01 -40.54 8.26
CA ARG A 64 -5.16 -39.74 7.36
C ARG A 64 -5.59 -38.29 7.28
N THR A 65 -6.88 -38.00 7.39
CA THR A 65 -7.39 -36.64 7.49
C THR A 65 -6.92 -35.95 8.76
N ALA A 66 -6.69 -36.71 9.84
CA ALA A 66 -6.14 -36.21 11.09
C ALA A 66 -4.61 -36.00 11.08
N PHE A 67 -3.92 -36.18 9.94
CA PHE A 67 -2.51 -35.80 9.84
C PHE A 67 -2.32 -34.30 10.09
N ASP A 68 -1.16 -33.94 10.64
CA ASP A 68 -0.78 -32.54 10.84
C ASP A 68 -0.92 -31.78 9.51
N ILE A 69 -1.45 -30.56 9.55
CA ILE A 69 -1.64 -29.74 8.35
C ILE A 69 -0.33 -29.53 7.59
N LYS A 70 0.81 -29.46 8.30
CA LYS A 70 2.13 -29.39 7.65
C LYS A 70 2.42 -30.64 6.82
N ASP A 71 1.94 -31.79 7.26
CA ASP A 71 2.15 -33.04 6.54
C ASP A 71 1.32 -33.10 5.26
N LEU A 72 0.10 -32.57 5.28
CA LEU A 72 -0.79 -32.52 4.12
C LEU A 72 -0.36 -31.48 3.09
N LEU A 73 0.12 -30.32 3.54
CA LEU A 73 0.51 -29.21 2.66
C LEU A 73 1.92 -29.36 2.09
N TYR A 74 2.87 -29.94 2.85
CA TYR A 74 4.28 -30.01 2.48
C TYR A 74 4.79 -31.42 2.15
N ALA A 75 3.94 -32.45 2.12
CA ALA A 75 4.33 -33.79 1.68
C ALA A 75 4.83 -33.82 0.21
N ARG A 76 5.84 -34.66 -0.04
CA ARG A 76 6.50 -34.84 -1.35
C ARG A 76 6.42 -36.29 -1.81
N GLU A 77 6.43 -36.50 -3.13
CA GLU A 77 6.41 -37.83 -3.77
C GLU A 77 7.70 -38.63 -3.55
N ASN A 78 8.83 -37.97 -3.27
CA ASN A 78 10.09 -38.65 -2.96
C ASN A 78 10.90 -37.82 -1.96
N LYS A 79 11.11 -38.34 -0.74
CA LYS A 79 11.91 -37.67 0.31
C LYS A 79 13.39 -37.50 -0.05
N LYS A 80 13.92 -38.32 -0.97
CA LYS A 80 15.32 -38.24 -1.46
C LYS A 80 15.49 -37.29 -2.63
N ALA A 81 14.41 -36.90 -3.31
CA ALA A 81 14.49 -35.82 -4.28
C ALA A 81 14.79 -34.53 -3.51
N PRO A 82 15.67 -33.65 -4.02
CA PRO A 82 15.84 -32.34 -3.41
C PRO A 82 14.48 -31.67 -3.27
N ALA A 83 14.34 -30.82 -2.25
CA ALA A 83 13.20 -29.91 -2.23
C ALA A 83 13.08 -29.29 -3.62
N PRO A 84 11.89 -29.33 -4.25
CA PRO A 84 11.67 -28.52 -5.43
C PRO A 84 12.17 -27.12 -5.09
N GLU A 85 12.97 -26.54 -5.98
CA GLU A 85 13.68 -25.26 -5.82
C GLU A 85 12.70 -24.13 -5.36
N PHE A 86 11.40 -24.35 -5.60
CA PHE A 86 10.22 -23.60 -5.12
C PHE A 86 10.05 -23.49 -3.59
N LEU A 87 10.99 -23.99 -2.79
CA LEU A 87 10.99 -23.88 -1.32
C LEU A 87 12.18 -23.07 -0.83
N LEU A 88 11.99 -21.74 -0.85
CA LEU A 88 12.53 -20.77 0.11
C LEU A 88 14.04 -20.77 0.37
N LYS A 89 14.88 -21.24 -0.57
CA LYS A 89 16.32 -20.96 -0.50
C LYS A 89 16.66 -19.81 -1.44
N ASN A 90 16.87 -18.63 -0.84
CA ASN A 90 17.55 -17.46 -1.41
C ASN A 90 16.67 -16.41 -2.13
N GLY A 91 15.37 -16.32 -1.84
CA GLY A 91 14.53 -15.20 -2.31
C GLY A 91 14.36 -15.08 -3.84
N LYS A 92 14.80 -16.07 -4.62
CA LYS A 92 14.69 -16.08 -6.08
C LYS A 92 13.46 -16.80 -6.62
N GLU A 93 12.81 -17.63 -5.79
CA GLU A 93 11.63 -18.39 -6.20
C GLU A 93 10.40 -18.06 -5.35
N PRO A 94 9.21 -18.01 -5.97
CA PRO A 94 7.99 -17.64 -5.28
C PRO A 94 7.62 -18.67 -4.19
N PRO A 95 7.02 -18.21 -3.08
CA PRO A 95 6.63 -19.09 -1.98
C PRO A 95 5.57 -20.11 -2.43
N ILE A 96 5.65 -21.35 -1.92
CA ILE A 96 4.69 -22.42 -2.29
C ILE A 96 3.25 -22.00 -2.01
N ASN A 97 2.99 -21.36 -0.87
CA ASN A 97 1.68 -20.92 -0.41
C ASN A 97 1.83 -19.57 0.32
N ALA A 98 0.70 -18.97 0.73
CA ALA A 98 0.70 -17.69 1.45
C ALA A 98 0.69 -17.83 2.99
N PHE A 99 1.24 -18.92 3.54
CA PHE A 99 1.42 -19.10 4.99
C PHE A 99 2.82 -18.62 5.40
N PHE A 100 3.01 -17.31 5.35
CA PHE A 100 4.25 -16.64 5.71
C PHE A 100 4.55 -16.74 7.20
N GLY A 101 5.83 -16.88 7.54
CA GLY A 101 6.34 -16.81 8.91
C GLY A 101 6.26 -15.38 9.48
N PRO A 102 6.20 -15.21 10.81
CA PRO A 102 6.24 -13.91 11.49
C PRO A 102 7.26 -12.92 10.93
N SER A 103 8.53 -13.34 10.76
CA SER A 103 9.61 -12.45 10.28
C SER A 103 9.44 -11.96 8.84
N ALA A 104 8.62 -12.64 8.03
CA ALA A 104 8.33 -12.24 6.66
C ALA A 104 7.13 -11.30 6.55
N ILE A 105 6.16 -11.38 7.47
CA ILE A 105 4.85 -10.71 7.30
C ILE A 105 4.53 -9.64 8.34
N LEU A 106 5.10 -9.72 9.55
CA LEU A 106 4.83 -8.77 10.63
C LEU A 106 5.68 -7.50 10.55
N PRO A 107 6.96 -7.55 10.13
CA PRO A 107 7.76 -6.34 10.01
C PRO A 107 7.14 -5.33 9.04
N ALA A 108 7.32 -4.06 9.36
CA ALA A 108 6.95 -2.93 8.53
C ALA A 108 8.19 -2.11 8.16
N GLY A 109 8.13 -1.36 7.06
CA GLY A 109 9.12 -0.31 6.80
C GLY A 109 9.12 0.74 7.91
N PRO A 110 10.22 1.48 8.11
CA PRO A 110 10.29 2.50 9.16
C PRO A 110 9.29 3.63 8.87
N LEU A 111 8.45 3.95 9.85
CA LEU A 111 7.41 4.97 9.71
C LEU A 111 7.50 6.06 10.78
N ILE A 112 7.90 5.69 12.00
CA ILE A 112 8.03 6.65 13.11
C ILE A 112 9.49 6.90 13.48
N GLU A 113 9.76 7.97 14.23
CA GLU A 113 11.11 8.36 14.67
C GLU A 113 11.88 7.20 15.32
N SER A 114 11.19 6.39 16.13
CA SER A 114 11.79 5.25 16.82
C SER A 114 12.26 4.15 15.84
N ASP A 115 11.58 3.98 14.71
CA ASP A 115 11.92 2.95 13.73
C ASP A 115 13.18 3.34 12.97
N TYR A 116 13.25 4.59 12.50
CA TYR A 116 14.44 5.14 11.86
C TYR A 116 15.63 5.10 12.81
N ARG A 117 15.42 5.42 14.08
CA ARG A 117 16.46 5.30 15.11
C ARG A 117 16.97 3.87 15.24
N ARG A 118 16.08 2.88 15.40
CA ARG A 118 16.46 1.45 15.45
C ARG A 118 17.20 1.02 14.18
N LEU A 119 16.71 1.43 13.01
CA LEU A 119 17.31 1.12 11.72
C LEU A 119 18.74 1.65 11.61
N ILE A 120 18.99 2.92 11.96
CA ILE A 120 20.32 3.53 11.90
C ILE A 120 21.27 2.80 12.86
N ILE A 121 20.86 2.60 14.11
CA ILE A 121 21.70 1.95 15.13
C ILE A 121 22.02 0.50 14.75
N ASP A 122 21.07 -0.24 14.20
CA ASP A 122 21.27 -1.62 13.78
C ASP A 122 22.15 -1.72 12.53
N ARG A 123 21.80 -1.00 11.45
CA ARG A 123 22.51 -1.14 10.15
C ARG A 123 23.90 -0.53 10.16
N CYS A 124 24.11 0.54 10.94
CA CYS A 124 25.38 1.23 11.07
C CYS A 124 26.04 0.96 12.45
N ASN A 125 25.79 -0.18 13.08
CA ASN A 125 26.24 -0.49 14.46
C ASN A 125 27.76 -0.43 14.70
N HIS A 126 28.56 -0.54 13.64
CA HIS A 126 30.02 -0.47 13.70
C HIS A 126 30.51 0.98 13.83
N LEU A 127 29.70 1.94 13.37
CA LEU A 127 30.01 3.36 13.27
C LEU A 127 29.19 4.21 14.25
N VAL A 128 27.92 3.85 14.46
CA VAL A 128 26.94 4.63 15.21
C VAL A 128 26.69 3.99 16.57
N LYS A 129 26.95 4.74 17.64
CA LYS A 129 26.57 4.35 19.01
C LYS A 129 25.10 4.66 19.27
N ASN A 130 24.62 5.82 18.81
CA ASN A 130 23.24 6.28 18.97
C ASN A 130 22.85 7.25 17.86
N ALA A 131 21.56 7.40 17.61
CA ALA A 131 21.04 8.36 16.65
C ALA A 131 19.69 8.92 17.12
N TRP A 132 19.32 10.11 16.65
CA TRP A 132 18.01 10.71 16.86
C TRP A 132 17.47 11.21 15.53
N PHE A 133 16.20 10.93 15.27
CA PHE A 133 15.51 11.28 14.03
C PHE A 133 14.39 12.27 14.39
N GLN A 134 14.43 13.48 13.84
CA GLN A 134 13.56 14.58 14.26
C GLN A 134 12.95 15.28 13.04
N PRO A 135 11.66 15.63 13.07
CA PRO A 135 11.06 16.47 12.03
C PRO A 135 11.64 17.88 12.06
N VAL A 136 11.88 18.47 10.89
CA VAL A 136 12.31 19.86 10.74
C VAL A 136 11.08 20.76 10.82
N THR A 137 10.97 21.54 11.90
CA THR A 137 9.86 22.48 12.11
C THR A 137 10.26 23.94 11.85
N ASP A 138 11.56 24.19 11.72
CA ASP A 138 12.24 25.48 11.62
C ASP A 138 12.74 25.79 10.20
N GLN A 139 12.14 25.16 9.17
CA GLN A 139 12.58 25.29 7.79
C GLN A 139 12.21 26.67 7.19
N GLU A 140 13.20 27.40 6.66
CA GLU A 140 13.05 28.79 6.21
C GLU A 140 11.95 29.02 5.15
N GLN A 141 11.81 28.10 4.20
CA GLN A 141 10.82 28.13 3.12
C GLN A 141 9.48 27.46 3.52
N GLY A 142 9.40 26.84 4.71
CA GLY A 142 8.20 26.21 5.25
C GLY A 142 7.85 24.83 4.67
N TYR A 143 8.79 24.14 4.01
CA TYR A 143 8.55 22.80 3.48
C TYR A 143 8.32 21.78 4.60
N LYS A 144 7.31 20.92 4.44
CA LYS A 144 7.00 19.82 5.37
C LYS A 144 7.45 18.48 4.81
N GLY A 145 7.58 17.48 5.68
CA GLY A 145 8.09 16.15 5.33
C GLY A 145 9.62 16.08 5.31
N LEU A 146 10.30 17.02 5.97
CA LEU A 146 11.75 17.05 6.08
C LEU A 146 12.20 16.63 7.47
N TYR A 147 13.29 15.87 7.52
CA TYR A 147 13.83 15.35 8.78
C TYR A 147 15.32 15.67 8.96
N ARG A 148 15.71 15.90 10.21
CA ARG A 148 17.08 16.08 10.68
C ARG A 148 17.50 14.85 11.47
N VAL A 149 18.69 14.33 11.19
CA VAL A 149 19.25 13.17 11.87
C VAL A 149 20.48 13.58 12.66
N LEU A 150 20.43 13.41 13.98
CA LEU A 150 21.54 13.66 14.89
C LEU A 150 22.24 12.33 15.18
N VAL A 151 23.55 12.27 14.99
CA VAL A 151 24.30 11.01 15.08
C VAL A 151 25.38 11.11 16.14
N GLN A 152 25.39 10.15 17.05
CA GLN A 152 26.50 9.91 17.98
C GLN A 152 27.35 8.76 17.45
N LEU A 153 28.60 9.06 17.08
CA LEU A 153 29.54 8.06 16.60
C LEU A 153 30.06 7.16 17.72
N ALA A 154 30.53 5.98 17.36
CA ALA A 154 31.26 5.09 18.24
C ALA A 154 32.60 5.68 18.67
N GLU A 155 33.15 5.21 19.80
CA GLU A 155 34.34 5.79 20.46
C GLU A 155 35.61 5.82 19.58
N ASP A 156 35.67 4.98 18.55
CA ASP A 156 36.82 4.85 17.65
C ASP A 156 36.81 5.85 16.47
N TYR A 157 35.76 6.66 16.33
CA TYR A 157 35.53 7.54 15.18
C TYR A 157 35.61 9.03 15.56
N ASN A 158 36.03 9.88 14.62
CA ASN A 158 36.26 11.31 14.87
C ASN A 158 35.14 12.18 14.24
N PRO A 159 34.35 12.89 15.07
CA PRO A 159 33.27 13.77 14.60
C PRO A 159 33.67 14.85 13.58
N GLU A 160 34.94 15.26 13.50
CA GLU A 160 35.38 16.35 12.64
C GLU A 160 35.70 15.94 11.18
N ASN A 161 35.91 14.64 10.90
CA ASN A 161 36.46 14.19 9.60
C ASN A 161 35.68 13.07 8.89
N ASP A 162 34.63 12.50 9.47
CA ASP A 162 33.98 11.30 8.94
C ASP A 162 32.87 11.62 7.91
N SER A 163 33.27 12.09 6.71
CA SER A 163 32.36 12.27 5.57
C SER A 163 31.75 10.94 5.09
N GLU A 164 32.49 9.84 5.23
CA GLU A 164 32.06 8.48 4.88
C GLU A 164 30.86 8.03 5.73
N ALA A 165 30.89 8.31 7.04
CA ALA A 165 29.81 8.04 7.98
C ALA A 165 28.50 8.72 7.61
N LEU A 166 28.59 10.00 7.24
CA LEU A 166 27.45 10.79 6.80
C LEU A 166 26.87 10.25 5.48
N GLN A 167 27.73 9.78 4.58
CA GLN A 167 27.30 9.24 3.28
C GLN A 167 26.63 7.87 3.44
N GLU A 168 27.14 6.99 4.31
CA GLU A 168 26.52 5.71 4.62
C GLU A 168 25.11 5.88 5.18
N ILE A 169 24.93 6.76 6.17
CA ILE A 169 23.63 7.04 6.79
C ILE A 169 22.67 7.65 5.77
N ARG A 170 23.14 8.57 4.90
CA ARG A 170 22.32 9.12 3.82
C ARG A 170 21.89 8.05 2.82
N HIS A 171 22.76 7.11 2.45
CA HIS A 171 22.41 6.00 1.57
C HIS A 171 21.37 5.08 2.22
N LEU A 172 21.54 4.75 3.51
CA LEU A 172 20.57 3.97 4.26
C LEU A 172 19.20 4.66 4.27
N LEU A 173 19.16 5.95 4.61
CA LEU A 173 17.90 6.70 4.71
C LEU A 173 17.22 6.88 3.35
N ALA A 174 17.98 7.10 2.27
CA ALA A 174 17.42 7.20 0.92
C ALA A 174 16.75 5.90 0.47
N ARG A 175 17.27 4.74 0.90
CA ARG A 175 16.67 3.42 0.62
C ARG A 175 15.36 3.18 1.35
N TYR A 176 15.20 3.70 2.56
CA TYR A 176 14.00 3.51 3.41
C TYR A 176 13.15 4.78 3.53
N ARG A 177 13.26 5.68 2.55
CA ARG A 177 12.54 6.96 2.53
C ARG A 177 11.08 6.73 2.18
N ASN A 178 10.15 7.27 2.97
CA ASN A 178 8.74 7.25 2.59
C ASN A 178 8.42 8.27 1.49
N LEU A 179 7.29 8.05 0.81
CA LEU A 179 6.75 8.97 -0.19
C LEU A 179 6.54 10.38 0.39
N CYS A 180 7.02 11.39 -0.33
CA CYS A 180 6.98 12.80 0.09
C CYS A 180 7.64 13.07 1.45
N GLU A 181 8.63 12.27 1.82
CA GLU A 181 9.55 12.55 2.92
C GLU A 181 10.98 12.62 2.40
N ASP A 182 11.84 13.41 3.04
CA ASP A 182 13.25 13.51 2.68
C ASP A 182 14.12 13.99 3.86
N ILE A 183 15.43 13.74 3.77
CA ILE A 183 16.38 14.18 4.78
C ILE A 183 16.90 15.57 4.41
N GLU A 184 16.77 16.52 5.34
CA GLU A 184 17.33 17.85 5.18
C GLU A 184 18.80 17.88 5.60
N GLU A 185 19.12 17.29 6.74
CA GLU A 185 20.47 17.28 7.29
C GLU A 185 20.74 16.02 8.10
N VAL A 186 21.97 15.51 7.99
CA VAL A 186 22.55 14.55 8.93
C VAL A 186 23.70 15.26 9.63
N ARG A 187 23.62 15.40 10.95
CA ARG A 187 24.56 16.15 11.79
C ARG A 187 25.21 15.22 12.80
N VAL A 188 26.55 15.18 12.80
CA VAL A 188 27.31 14.48 13.83
C VAL A 188 27.35 15.33 15.09
N LEU A 189 27.02 14.72 16.23
CA LEU A 189 27.09 15.36 17.54
C LEU A 189 28.54 15.41 18.04
N GLN A 190 28.93 16.53 18.64
CA GLN A 190 30.27 16.70 19.21
C GLN A 190 30.29 16.21 20.66
N SER A 191 31.31 15.45 21.04
CA SER A 191 31.48 15.02 22.42
C SER A 191 31.98 16.17 23.29
N GLU A 192 31.35 16.37 24.44
CA GLU A 192 31.78 17.33 25.44
C GLU A 192 32.23 16.61 26.71
N PRO A 193 33.56 16.53 26.97
CA PRO A 193 34.08 15.80 28.12
C PRO A 193 33.77 16.51 29.45
N VAL A 194 33.30 15.74 30.42
CA VAL A 194 33.05 16.17 31.80
C VAL A 194 33.80 15.30 32.80
N THR A 195 34.19 15.90 33.92
CA THR A 195 34.91 15.19 34.99
C THR A 195 34.12 15.31 36.29
N VAL A 196 33.82 14.16 36.91
CA VAL A 196 33.06 14.09 38.16
C VAL A 196 34.03 13.98 39.32
N PHE A 197 33.89 14.88 40.29
CA PHE A 197 34.67 14.90 41.52
C PHE A 197 33.82 14.44 42.68
N ALA A 198 34.32 13.54 43.54
CA ALA A 198 33.60 13.06 44.72
C ALA A 198 34.51 12.39 45.76
N ASP A 199 34.10 12.46 47.03
CA ASP A 199 34.67 11.70 48.14
C ASP A 199 33.77 10.51 48.44
N VAL A 200 34.23 9.30 48.16
CA VAL A 200 33.46 8.06 48.24
C VAL A 200 33.97 7.21 49.40
N TYR A 201 33.11 7.01 50.40
CA TYR A 201 33.43 6.17 51.57
C TYR A 201 33.02 4.73 51.28
N LEU A 202 33.92 3.78 51.47
CA LEU A 202 33.73 2.37 51.14
C LEU A 202 33.23 1.53 52.33
N MET A 203 32.58 0.42 52.04
CA MET A 203 32.27 -0.63 53.01
C MET A 203 33.53 -1.45 53.37
N PRO A 204 33.60 -2.08 54.56
CA PRO A 204 34.79 -2.80 55.02
C PRO A 204 35.24 -3.97 54.12
N ASP A 205 34.34 -4.58 53.37
CA ASP A 205 34.57 -5.71 52.47
C ASP A 205 34.72 -5.31 50.99
N ALA A 206 34.52 -4.03 50.66
CA ALA A 206 34.56 -3.55 49.29
C ALA A 206 35.99 -3.49 48.72
N PHE A 207 36.12 -3.86 47.44
CA PHE A 207 37.36 -3.82 46.67
C PHE A 207 37.41 -2.54 45.82
N GLY A 208 38.36 -1.65 46.12
CA GLY A 208 38.40 -0.27 45.58
C GLY A 208 38.38 -0.19 44.05
N GLU A 209 39.15 -1.03 43.36
CA GLU A 209 39.21 -1.04 41.90
C GLU A 209 37.88 -1.46 41.27
N TYR A 210 37.16 -2.39 41.88
CA TYR A 210 35.85 -2.83 41.38
C TYR A 210 34.81 -1.73 41.57
N VAL A 211 34.77 -1.12 42.76
CA VAL A 211 33.86 -0.01 43.06
C VAL A 211 34.10 1.18 42.14
N LEU A 212 35.36 1.57 41.92
CA LEU A 212 35.68 2.68 41.02
C LEU A 212 35.30 2.36 39.56
N ALA A 213 35.55 1.14 39.10
CA ALA A 213 35.14 0.72 37.76
C ALA A 213 33.61 0.74 37.60
N GLU A 214 32.87 0.31 38.62
CA GLU A 214 31.40 0.32 38.63
C GLU A 214 30.84 1.75 38.68
N ILE A 215 31.45 2.65 39.47
CA ILE A 215 31.12 4.08 39.49
C ILE A 215 31.33 4.71 38.11
N ILE A 216 32.50 4.51 37.50
CA ILE A 216 32.83 5.04 36.17
C ILE A 216 31.85 4.50 35.13
N PHE A 217 31.56 3.18 35.17
CA PHE A 217 30.62 2.54 34.27
C PHE A 217 29.20 3.10 34.44
N ALA A 218 28.72 3.25 35.68
CA ALA A 218 27.38 3.74 35.95
C ALA A 218 27.23 5.23 35.55
N LEU A 219 28.25 6.06 35.80
CA LEU A 219 28.26 7.47 35.39
C LEU A 219 28.26 7.59 33.87
N GLU A 220 29.11 6.82 33.18
CA GLU A 220 29.18 6.81 31.72
C GLU A 220 27.87 6.29 31.09
N GLU A 221 27.25 5.24 31.62
CA GLU A 221 25.97 4.72 31.14
C GLU A 221 24.80 5.66 31.41
N TYR A 222 24.91 6.54 32.40
CA TYR A 222 23.91 7.58 32.66
C TYR A 222 24.06 8.75 31.68
N LEU A 223 25.29 9.22 31.45
CA LEU A 223 25.59 10.34 30.52
C LEU A 223 25.45 9.93 29.05
N SER A 224 25.90 8.72 28.71
CA SER A 224 26.03 8.22 27.34
C SER A 224 25.66 6.74 27.26
N PRO A 225 24.36 6.39 27.41
CA PRO A 225 23.89 5.01 27.56
C PRO A 225 24.25 4.11 26.38
N SER A 226 24.60 2.87 26.67
CA SER A 226 24.75 1.83 25.65
C SER A 226 23.39 1.23 25.28
N ILE A 227 23.20 0.93 24.00
CA ILE A 227 21.95 0.37 23.47
C ILE A 227 22.11 -1.16 23.34
N PRO A 228 21.37 -1.96 24.13
CA PRO A 228 21.43 -3.42 24.07
C PRO A 228 20.63 -3.97 22.89
N PHE A 229 21.11 -5.09 22.34
CA PHE A 229 20.42 -5.90 21.34
C PHE A 229 19.89 -7.18 21.99
N TYR A 230 18.70 -7.60 21.57
CA TYR A 230 17.99 -8.78 22.07
C TYR A 230 17.69 -9.77 20.94
N GLN A 231 17.67 -11.06 21.27
CA GLN A 231 17.16 -12.10 20.39
C GLN A 231 15.64 -12.33 20.60
N PRO A 232 14.90 -12.85 19.61
CA PRO A 232 13.47 -13.16 19.75
C PRO A 232 13.15 -13.99 21.00
N ASP A 233 13.93 -15.04 21.27
CA ASP A 233 13.72 -15.93 22.41
C ASP A 233 13.90 -15.20 23.75
N GLU A 234 14.86 -14.27 23.86
CA GLU A 234 15.04 -13.46 25.06
C GLU A 234 13.83 -12.55 25.31
N LEU A 235 13.24 -11.97 24.25
CA LEU A 235 12.07 -11.12 24.37
C LEU A 235 10.81 -11.91 24.73
N LEU A 236 10.65 -13.13 24.18
CA LEU A 236 9.59 -14.06 24.55
C LEU A 236 9.70 -14.47 26.03
N GLU A 237 10.91 -14.78 26.51
CA GLU A 237 11.16 -15.07 27.94
C GLU A 237 10.88 -13.85 28.84
N MET A 238 11.08 -12.64 28.32
CA MET A 238 10.69 -11.38 28.97
C MET A 238 9.19 -11.08 28.89
N GLY A 239 8.38 -11.94 28.26
CA GLY A 239 6.93 -11.84 28.20
C GLY A 239 6.38 -10.98 27.05
N TRP A 240 7.18 -10.67 26.03
CA TRP A 240 6.72 -9.97 24.84
C TRP A 240 5.92 -10.90 23.91
N ASP A 241 4.90 -10.35 23.24
CA ASP A 241 4.19 -11.08 22.19
C ASP A 241 4.94 -11.02 20.85
N ILE A 242 4.74 -12.04 19.99
CA ILE A 242 5.36 -12.10 18.66
C ILE A 242 5.04 -10.84 17.83
N ASN A 243 3.83 -10.29 17.95
CA ASN A 243 3.46 -9.07 17.22
C ASN A 243 4.24 -7.85 17.71
N GLU A 244 4.58 -7.78 19.00
CA GLU A 244 5.34 -6.67 19.59
C GLU A 244 6.83 -6.78 19.24
N ILE A 245 7.36 -8.01 19.17
CA ILE A 245 8.76 -8.27 18.82
C ILE A 245 9.06 -7.79 17.39
N PHE A 246 8.22 -8.17 16.44
CA PHE A 246 8.39 -7.84 15.02
C PHE A 246 7.74 -6.51 14.62
N GLU A 247 7.39 -5.66 15.57
CA GLU A 247 6.87 -4.32 15.27
C GLU A 247 7.97 -3.39 14.73
N GLY A 248 7.72 -2.82 13.56
CA GLY A 248 8.66 -1.93 12.87
C GLY A 248 9.64 -2.68 11.95
N PRO A 249 10.81 -2.08 11.64
CA PRO A 249 11.75 -2.64 10.68
C PRO A 249 12.44 -3.90 11.22
N LEU A 250 12.54 -4.92 10.37
CA LEU A 250 13.26 -6.16 10.71
C LEU A 250 14.76 -5.87 10.92
N PRO A 251 15.33 -6.16 12.12
CA PRO A 251 16.73 -5.89 12.41
C PRO A 251 17.67 -6.84 11.66
N LEU A 252 18.98 -6.55 11.68
CA LEU A 252 20.04 -7.39 11.10
C LEU A 252 20.83 -8.07 12.21
N TYR A 253 21.09 -7.37 13.31
CA TYR A 253 21.94 -7.88 14.39
C TYR A 253 21.17 -8.21 15.67
N GLY A 254 19.95 -7.70 15.82
CA GLY A 254 19.05 -8.01 16.94
C GLY A 254 18.03 -6.91 17.20
N PHE A 255 17.06 -7.19 18.06
CA PHE A 255 15.98 -6.27 18.38
C PHE A 255 16.42 -5.25 19.42
N ILE A 256 15.94 -4.01 19.27
CA ILE A 256 16.15 -2.93 20.24
C ILE A 256 14.78 -2.56 20.80
N ARG A 257 14.65 -2.53 22.13
CA ARG A 257 13.37 -2.18 22.76
C ARG A 257 13.18 -0.66 22.74
N PRO A 258 11.95 -0.16 22.57
CA PRO A 258 11.65 1.27 22.62
C PRO A 258 12.14 1.94 23.92
N ALA A 259 12.05 1.25 25.07
CA ALA A 259 12.46 1.77 26.37
C ALA A 259 13.98 2.01 26.48
N ASP A 260 14.80 1.35 25.65
CA ASP A 260 16.26 1.54 25.64
C ASP A 260 16.69 2.76 24.80
N LEU A 261 15.75 3.35 24.03
CA LEU A 261 15.98 4.51 23.17
C LEU A 261 15.62 5.83 23.89
N ARG A 262 16.47 6.24 24.84
CA ARG A 262 16.26 7.50 25.60
C ARG A 262 16.31 8.75 24.70
N PRO A 263 15.51 9.80 24.96
CA PRO A 263 15.58 11.05 24.21
C PRO A 263 16.96 11.72 24.35
N LEU A 264 17.26 12.68 23.47
CA LEU A 264 18.48 13.47 23.61
C LEU A 264 18.26 14.48 24.74
N GLU A 265 19.02 14.32 25.83
CA GLU A 265 18.89 15.19 27.00
C GLU A 265 19.42 16.59 26.70
N SER A 266 18.70 17.62 27.15
CA SER A 266 19.17 19.01 27.09
C SER A 266 19.93 19.43 28.36
N ALA A 267 19.81 18.64 29.44
CA ALA A 267 20.48 18.91 30.71
C ALA A 267 20.71 17.63 31.51
N VAL A 268 21.69 17.66 32.42
CA VAL A 268 22.03 16.58 33.35
C VAL A 268 21.89 17.05 34.79
N ILE A 269 21.29 16.21 35.65
CA ILE A 269 21.06 16.55 37.05
C ILE A 269 22.16 15.95 37.95
N VAL A 270 22.87 16.80 38.69
CA VAL A 270 24.02 16.42 39.54
C VAL A 270 23.57 15.58 40.74
N SER A 271 22.40 15.85 41.31
CA SER A 271 21.82 15.04 42.39
C SER A 271 21.58 13.59 41.97
N GLN A 272 21.16 13.33 40.72
CA GLN A 272 21.01 11.98 40.18
C GLN A 272 22.36 11.28 40.01
N LEU A 273 23.42 12.00 39.62
CA LEU A 273 24.78 11.45 39.61
C LEU A 273 25.20 11.02 41.02
N ARG A 274 24.86 11.82 42.05
CA ARG A 274 25.15 11.47 43.44
C ARG A 274 24.41 10.21 43.89
N ASP A 275 23.13 10.11 43.60
CA ASP A 275 22.32 8.94 43.94
C ASP A 275 22.85 7.68 43.25
N LEU A 276 23.31 7.81 42.01
CA LEU A 276 23.89 6.73 41.23
C LEU A 276 25.24 6.24 41.81
N VAL A 277 26.12 7.16 42.22
CA VAL A 277 27.38 6.80 42.91
C VAL A 277 27.08 6.20 44.29
N ALA A 278 26.12 6.75 45.03
CA ALA A 278 25.74 6.24 46.34
C ALA A 278 25.09 4.85 46.27
N GLY A 279 24.39 4.54 45.17
CA GLY A 279 23.75 3.25 44.93
C GLY A 279 24.69 2.14 44.44
N THR A 280 25.96 2.45 44.15
CA THR A 280 26.96 1.45 43.73
C THR A 280 27.27 0.45 44.86
N ALA A 281 27.33 -0.84 44.54
CA ALA A 281 27.60 -1.87 45.53
C ALA A 281 28.99 -1.67 46.18
N GLY A 282 29.04 -1.62 47.52
CA GLY A 282 30.28 -1.38 48.27
C GLY A 282 30.54 0.09 48.64
N VAL A 283 29.67 1.03 48.23
CA VAL A 283 29.69 2.43 48.67
C VAL A 283 28.85 2.59 49.95
N ARG A 284 29.42 3.24 50.97
CA ARG A 284 28.77 3.59 52.23
C ARG A 284 28.12 4.97 52.19
N SER A 285 28.82 5.96 51.64
CA SER A 285 28.33 7.34 51.50
C SER A 285 29.18 8.13 50.51
N VAL A 286 28.59 9.16 49.90
CA VAL A 286 29.26 10.05 48.93
C VAL A 286 29.17 11.50 49.42
N ASN A 287 30.32 12.16 49.54
CA ASN A 287 30.44 13.56 49.94
C ASN A 287 31.10 14.39 48.83
N ASN A 288 30.90 15.71 48.89
CA ASN A 288 31.55 16.69 48.00
C ASN A 288 31.43 16.40 46.50
N LEU A 289 30.32 15.77 46.05
CA LEU A 289 30.13 15.48 44.63
C LEU A 289 29.83 16.75 43.82
N TYR A 290 30.65 17.02 42.81
CA TYR A 290 30.44 18.09 41.82
C TYR A 290 30.99 17.71 40.44
N LEU A 291 30.55 18.43 39.41
CA LEU A 291 30.96 18.20 38.02
C LEU A 291 31.80 19.37 37.50
N ARG A 292 32.80 19.09 36.66
CA ARG A 292 33.51 20.09 35.86
C ARG A 292 33.18 19.92 34.38
N LYS A 293 32.79 21.03 33.72
CA LYS A 293 32.51 21.15 32.27
C LYS A 293 33.47 22.18 31.70
N LYS A 294 34.18 21.87 30.60
CA LYS A 294 35.21 22.73 29.99
C LYS A 294 36.27 23.25 30.99
N GLY A 295 36.64 22.42 31.96
CA GLY A 295 37.62 22.76 33.01
C GLY A 295 37.08 23.64 34.14
N ALA A 296 35.87 24.17 34.07
CA ALA A 296 35.24 24.96 35.13
C ALA A 296 34.31 24.11 36.00
N ARG A 297 34.23 24.38 37.30
CA ARG A 297 33.23 23.75 38.18
C ARG A 297 31.85 24.27 37.82
N VAL A 298 30.90 23.36 37.65
CA VAL A 298 29.49 23.72 37.45
C VAL A 298 28.86 24.00 38.82
N TYR A 299 28.16 25.14 38.92
CA TYR A 299 27.42 25.55 40.10
C TYR A 299 25.93 25.45 39.80
N GLY A 300 25.19 24.72 40.66
CA GLY A 300 23.79 24.37 40.42
C GLY A 300 23.59 22.85 40.37
N ASP A 301 22.34 22.42 40.38
CA ASP A 301 21.98 21.00 40.26
C ASP A 301 21.76 20.57 38.80
N GLU A 302 21.52 21.52 37.90
CA GLU A 302 21.26 21.28 36.49
C GLU A 302 22.47 21.72 35.64
N VAL A 303 22.95 20.83 34.77
CA VAL A 303 24.06 21.08 33.84
C VAL A 303 23.51 21.09 32.43
N GLU A 304 23.37 22.27 31.83
CA GLU A 304 22.90 22.40 30.45
C GLU A 304 23.87 21.76 29.45
N ILE A 305 23.34 21.19 28.37
CA ILE A 305 24.07 20.61 27.25
C ILE A 305 23.98 21.57 26.06
N ASP A 306 25.12 21.86 25.44
CA ASP A 306 25.17 22.81 24.33
C ASP A 306 24.48 22.21 23.08
N PRO A 307 23.74 22.98 22.27
CA PRO A 307 23.05 22.45 21.09
C PRO A 307 23.99 21.76 20.10
N GLY A 308 23.72 20.48 19.80
CA GLY A 308 24.53 19.65 18.91
C GLY A 308 25.76 19.02 19.57
N THR A 309 25.84 19.04 20.91
CA THR A 309 26.82 18.29 21.69
C THR A 309 26.15 17.21 22.53
N TYR A 310 26.95 16.34 23.15
CA TYR A 310 26.53 15.39 24.17
C TYR A 310 27.62 15.23 25.22
N LEU A 311 27.26 14.94 26.46
CA LEU A 311 28.25 14.78 27.54
C LEU A 311 28.88 13.38 27.51
N VAL A 312 30.19 13.32 27.73
CA VAL A 312 30.93 12.07 27.93
C VAL A 312 31.81 12.18 29.16
N LEU A 313 32.01 11.10 29.90
CA LEU A 313 32.93 11.13 31.02
C LEU A 313 34.37 11.18 30.50
N SER A 314 35.18 12.11 31.01
CA SER A 314 36.60 12.23 30.67
C SER A 314 37.39 11.08 31.30
N LYS A 315 37.39 9.91 30.64
CA LYS A 315 38.10 8.70 31.12
C LYS A 315 39.58 8.99 31.41
N LYS A 316 40.22 9.82 30.59
CA LYS A 316 41.61 10.24 30.77
C LYS A 316 41.81 10.99 32.09
N GLU A 317 40.93 11.93 32.44
CA GLU A 317 41.03 12.67 33.70
C GLU A 317 40.62 11.81 34.90
N MET A 318 39.54 11.03 34.77
CA MET A 318 39.04 10.13 35.82
C MET A 318 40.05 9.07 36.25
N ILE A 319 40.99 8.70 35.37
CA ILE A 319 41.91 7.56 35.52
C ILE A 319 43.39 8.03 35.45
N SER A 320 43.65 9.34 35.57
CA SER A 320 45.01 9.88 35.53
C SER A 320 45.70 9.78 36.90
N PRO A 321 46.88 9.13 37.00
CA PRO A 321 47.70 9.15 38.22
C PRO A 321 48.19 10.56 38.58
N GLU A 322 48.26 11.46 37.60
CA GLU A 322 48.82 12.81 37.69
C GLU A 322 47.75 13.88 38.00
N ALA A 323 46.46 13.50 38.02
CA ALA A 323 45.38 14.43 38.33
C ALA A 323 45.35 14.77 39.82
N VAL A 324 45.70 16.00 40.18
CA VAL A 324 45.60 16.53 41.55
C VAL A 324 44.67 17.74 41.58
N PRO A 325 43.60 17.75 42.39
CA PRO A 325 43.11 16.63 43.21
C PRO A 325 42.57 15.46 42.36
N TYR A 326 42.64 14.24 42.89
CA TYR A 326 42.03 13.07 42.27
C TYR A 326 40.52 13.29 42.11
N PRO A 327 39.94 12.99 40.92
CA PRO A 327 38.51 13.16 40.70
C PRO A 327 37.68 12.39 41.72
N VAL A 328 37.89 11.08 41.85
CA VAL A 328 37.16 10.24 42.82
C VAL A 328 38.13 9.73 43.86
N ARG A 329 37.99 10.21 45.11
CA ARG A 329 38.78 9.75 46.25
C ARG A 329 38.04 8.63 46.96
N LEU A 330 38.66 7.46 47.08
CA LEU A 330 38.11 6.33 47.80
C LEU A 330 38.65 6.33 49.23
N ILE A 331 37.76 6.34 50.22
CA ILE A 331 38.12 6.43 51.64
C ILE A 331 37.60 5.19 52.37
N LYS A 332 38.47 4.50 53.09
CA LYS A 332 38.14 3.34 53.92
C LYS A 332 38.75 3.53 55.30
N ASP A 333 37.91 3.44 56.34
CA ASP A 333 38.31 3.67 57.73
C ASP A 333 39.05 5.00 57.99
N GLY A 334 38.78 6.02 57.17
CA GLY A 334 39.38 7.35 57.27
C GLY A 334 40.68 7.53 56.47
N GLU A 335 41.22 6.47 55.85
CA GLU A 335 42.39 6.55 54.97
C GLU A 335 42.02 6.41 53.49
N GLU A 336 42.81 7.05 52.62
CA GLU A 336 42.64 6.97 51.17
C GLU A 336 43.14 5.61 50.65
N VAL A 337 42.31 4.94 49.85
CA VAL A 337 42.62 3.63 49.27
C VAL A 337 43.32 3.82 47.93
N PRO A 338 44.58 3.41 47.77
CA PRO A 338 45.26 3.45 46.48
C PRO A 338 44.61 2.43 45.53
N VAL A 339 44.43 2.81 44.26
CA VAL A 339 43.82 1.97 43.22
C VAL A 339 44.76 1.75 42.05
N ASN A 340 44.76 0.52 41.52
CA ASN A 340 45.42 0.24 40.25
C ASN A 340 44.51 0.58 39.05
N PHE A 341 44.76 1.73 38.43
CA PHE A 341 44.00 2.24 37.29
C PHE A 341 43.97 1.30 36.07
N SER A 342 45.02 0.52 35.83
CA SER A 342 45.02 -0.46 34.72
C SER A 342 44.02 -1.60 34.96
N GLN A 343 43.85 -2.01 36.21
CA GLN A 343 42.88 -3.02 36.60
C GLN A 343 41.45 -2.46 36.54
N VAL A 344 41.24 -1.22 36.97
CA VAL A 344 39.96 -0.49 36.85
C VAL A 344 39.50 -0.47 35.39
N LEU A 345 40.37 -0.05 34.46
CA LEU A 345 40.07 -0.02 33.03
C LEU A 345 39.68 -1.40 32.48
N ARG A 346 40.41 -2.46 32.86
CA ARG A 346 40.09 -3.83 32.41
C ARG A 346 38.71 -4.28 32.88
N ILE A 347 38.34 -3.98 34.14
CA ILE A 347 37.02 -4.29 34.69
C ILE A 347 35.94 -3.50 33.96
N TYR A 348 36.14 -2.18 33.79
CA TYR A 348 35.24 -1.31 33.04
C TYR A 348 34.97 -1.82 31.62
N HIS A 349 36.02 -2.12 30.83
CA HIS A 349 35.85 -2.63 29.46
C HIS A 349 35.09 -3.96 29.41
N THR A 350 35.27 -4.81 30.42
CA THR A 350 34.53 -6.07 30.54
C THR A 350 33.03 -5.83 30.81
N MET A 351 32.71 -4.85 31.67
CA MET A 351 31.32 -4.45 31.95
C MET A 351 30.67 -3.83 30.71
N ALA A 352 31.34 -2.89 30.06
CA ALA A 352 30.87 -2.24 28.83
C ALA A 352 30.62 -3.24 27.69
N ALA A 353 31.53 -4.20 27.49
CA ALA A 353 31.37 -5.26 26.49
C ALA A 353 30.16 -6.17 26.77
N LYS A 354 29.95 -6.56 28.04
CA LYS A 354 28.78 -7.36 28.45
C LYS A 354 27.47 -6.60 28.27
N LYS A 355 27.44 -5.30 28.54
CA LYS A 355 26.23 -4.46 28.46
C LYS A 355 25.76 -4.27 27.02
N ARG A 356 26.68 -4.04 26.07
CA ARG A 356 26.34 -3.78 24.67
C ARG A 356 25.66 -4.96 23.97
N LYS A 357 25.98 -6.22 24.33
CA LYS A 357 25.39 -7.44 23.74
C LYS A 357 25.34 -7.45 22.19
N ILE A 358 26.28 -6.80 21.50
CA ILE A 358 26.22 -6.67 20.03
C ILE A 358 26.62 -8.00 19.38
N SER A 359 25.70 -8.59 18.60
CA SER A 359 26.06 -9.64 17.63
C SER A 359 26.83 -8.99 16.47
N ARG A 360 28.04 -9.47 16.17
CA ARG A 360 28.81 -9.02 15.00
C ARG A 360 28.44 -9.74 13.71
N LEU A 361 27.61 -10.79 13.80
CA LEU A 361 27.13 -11.54 12.66
C LEU A 361 25.67 -11.17 12.40
N PRO A 362 25.30 -10.88 11.14
CA PRO A 362 23.91 -10.80 10.73
C PRO A 362 23.15 -12.05 11.17
N GLN A 363 21.98 -11.84 11.74
CA GLN A 363 21.04 -12.88 12.13
C GLN A 363 20.15 -13.21 10.94
N ASP A 364 19.90 -14.49 10.75
CA ASP A 364 18.87 -14.96 9.84
C ASP A 364 17.58 -15.18 10.63
N PHE A 365 16.61 -14.30 10.40
CA PHE A 365 15.28 -14.41 11.00
C PHE A 365 14.33 -15.21 10.12
N GLU A 366 14.75 -15.66 8.92
CA GLU A 366 13.89 -16.48 8.07
C GLU A 366 13.68 -17.86 8.70
N GLU A 367 12.41 -18.22 8.85
CA GLU A 367 12.02 -19.51 9.38
C GLU A 367 12.11 -20.56 8.27
N ALA A 368 12.75 -21.69 8.56
CA ALA A 368 12.76 -22.82 7.65
C ALA A 368 11.32 -23.29 7.39
N ALA A 369 10.97 -23.50 6.12
CA ALA A 369 9.68 -24.04 5.74
C ALA A 369 9.38 -25.35 6.50
N PRO A 370 8.13 -25.59 6.94
CA PRO A 370 7.78 -26.82 7.61
C PRO A 370 8.15 -28.05 6.77
N VAL A 371 8.81 -29.01 7.38
CA VAL A 371 9.15 -30.28 6.75
C VAL A 371 8.08 -31.31 7.09
N SER A 372 7.42 -31.85 6.07
CA SER A 372 6.45 -32.94 6.25
C SER A 372 7.13 -34.23 6.71
N GLY A 373 6.58 -34.85 7.75
CA GLY A 373 6.93 -36.19 8.20
C GLY A 373 6.37 -37.29 7.30
N LYS A 374 5.41 -36.99 6.41
CA LYS A 374 4.71 -37.95 5.55
C LYS A 374 5.22 -37.91 4.11
N ASP A 375 4.99 -39.02 3.40
CA ASP A 375 5.19 -39.11 1.96
C ASP A 375 3.85 -38.89 1.27
N LEU A 376 3.82 -38.12 0.18
CA LEU A 376 2.57 -37.84 -0.53
C LEU A 376 1.96 -39.11 -1.12
N ALA A 377 2.79 -40.04 -1.62
CA ALA A 377 2.31 -41.31 -2.14
C ALA A 377 1.52 -42.06 -1.07
N LYS A 378 2.02 -42.07 0.17
CA LYS A 378 1.37 -42.71 1.32
C LYS A 378 0.08 -42.02 1.76
N VAL A 379 -0.07 -40.72 1.52
CA VAL A 379 -1.34 -40.03 1.78
C VAL A 379 -2.38 -40.48 0.76
N ARG A 380 -1.99 -40.54 -0.52
CA ARG A 380 -2.88 -40.84 -1.66
C ARG A 380 -3.21 -42.32 -1.84
N GLU A 381 -2.33 -43.22 -1.45
CA GLU A 381 -2.40 -44.66 -1.73
C GLU A 381 -3.63 -45.31 -1.11
N TYR A 382 -4.41 -46.02 -1.91
CA TYR A 382 -5.63 -46.70 -1.48
C TYR A 382 -5.40 -48.21 -1.38
N PHE A 383 -5.89 -48.81 -0.29
CA PHE A 383 -5.91 -50.27 -0.10
C PHE A 383 -7.34 -50.79 -0.12
N SER A 384 -7.61 -51.80 -0.94
CA SER A 384 -8.95 -52.35 -1.11
C SER A 384 -9.38 -53.16 0.13
N PHE A 385 -10.57 -52.86 0.66
CA PHE A 385 -11.15 -53.63 1.75
C PHE A 385 -11.66 -54.99 1.28
N GLN A 386 -11.81 -55.21 -0.04
CA GLN A 386 -12.18 -56.53 -0.59
C GLN A 386 -11.18 -57.62 -0.20
N ARG A 387 -9.93 -57.24 0.07
CA ARG A 387 -8.87 -58.13 0.57
C ARG A 387 -9.13 -58.66 1.97
N LEU A 388 -9.92 -57.94 2.74
CA LEU A 388 -10.26 -58.26 4.12
C LEU A 388 -11.51 -59.14 4.21
N LEU A 389 -12.29 -59.24 3.12
CA LEU A 389 -13.50 -60.03 3.09
C LEU A 389 -13.20 -61.54 3.24
N PRO A 390 -14.08 -62.30 3.91
CA PRO A 390 -13.91 -63.74 4.04
C PRO A 390 -13.74 -64.44 2.68
N GLY A 391 -12.87 -65.46 2.63
CA GLY A 391 -12.54 -66.17 1.38
C GLY A 391 -13.76 -66.77 0.66
N VAL A 392 -14.85 -67.04 1.38
CA VAL A 392 -16.10 -67.53 0.79
C VAL A 392 -16.67 -66.59 -0.27
N TYR A 393 -16.47 -65.27 -0.15
CA TYR A 393 -16.94 -64.29 -1.14
C TYR A 393 -16.19 -64.38 -2.47
N GLY A 394 -14.96 -64.92 -2.49
CA GLY A 394 -14.18 -65.11 -3.71
C GLY A 394 -13.64 -63.84 -4.36
N VAL A 395 -13.64 -62.71 -3.63
CA VAL A 395 -13.24 -61.38 -4.14
C VAL A 395 -11.89 -60.89 -3.61
N GLY A 396 -11.39 -61.46 -2.52
CA GLY A 396 -10.11 -61.10 -1.90
C GLY A 396 -8.89 -61.69 -2.63
N ASN A 397 -7.71 -61.56 -2.02
CA ASN A 397 -6.41 -61.89 -2.65
C ASN A 397 -6.28 -63.34 -3.15
N TYR A 398 -6.92 -64.29 -2.47
CA TYR A 398 -6.88 -65.70 -2.86
C TYR A 398 -7.85 -66.06 -4.00
N GLY A 399 -8.77 -65.14 -4.33
CA GLY A 399 -9.76 -65.33 -5.39
C GLY A 399 -10.61 -66.59 -5.22
N LEU A 400 -11.08 -67.11 -6.35
CA LEU A 400 -11.73 -68.42 -6.43
C LEU A 400 -10.73 -69.47 -6.94
N PRO A 401 -10.84 -70.74 -6.52
CA PRO A 401 -10.06 -71.83 -7.12
C PRO A 401 -10.23 -71.87 -8.64
N GLU A 402 -9.19 -72.25 -9.40
CA GLU A 402 -9.26 -72.32 -10.87
C GLU A 402 -10.40 -73.24 -11.37
N VAL A 403 -10.66 -74.31 -10.62
CA VAL A 403 -11.73 -75.29 -10.85
C VAL A 403 -13.15 -74.75 -10.59
N ALA A 404 -13.30 -73.53 -10.08
CA ALA A 404 -14.61 -72.94 -9.82
C ALA A 404 -15.41 -72.79 -11.13
N GLY A 405 -16.68 -73.18 -11.09
CA GLY A 405 -17.58 -73.11 -12.25
C GLY A 405 -17.77 -71.66 -12.76
N ARG A 406 -18.10 -71.54 -14.05
CA ARG A 406 -18.29 -70.23 -14.73
C ARG A 406 -19.29 -69.32 -14.02
N GLN A 407 -20.40 -69.87 -13.50
CA GLN A 407 -21.40 -69.11 -12.75
C GLN A 407 -20.81 -68.51 -11.46
N ARG A 408 -19.97 -69.28 -10.73
CA ARG A 408 -19.37 -68.80 -9.48
C ARG A 408 -18.37 -67.67 -9.74
N LYS A 409 -17.57 -67.80 -10.81
CA LYS A 409 -16.67 -66.74 -11.29
C LYS A 409 -17.46 -65.47 -11.65
N ALA A 410 -18.57 -65.61 -12.39
CA ALA A 410 -19.43 -64.47 -12.74
C ALA A 410 -20.05 -63.78 -11.51
N GLN A 411 -20.52 -64.54 -10.50
CA GLN A 411 -21.05 -63.97 -9.25
C GLN A 411 -19.99 -63.19 -8.47
N ALA A 412 -18.75 -63.71 -8.39
CA ALA A 412 -17.66 -62.99 -7.75
C ALA A 412 -17.33 -61.70 -8.51
N SER A 413 -17.26 -61.73 -9.85
CA SER A 413 -17.07 -60.52 -10.67
C SER A 413 -18.20 -59.50 -10.49
N GLN A 414 -19.46 -59.95 -10.38
CA GLN A 414 -20.60 -59.07 -10.11
C GLN A 414 -20.47 -58.38 -8.75
N LEU A 415 -20.07 -59.11 -7.70
CA LEU A 415 -19.83 -58.54 -6.39
C LEU A 415 -18.66 -57.55 -6.40
N LYS A 416 -17.55 -57.89 -7.06
CA LYS A 416 -16.42 -56.94 -7.25
C LYS A 416 -16.89 -55.65 -7.92
N GLY A 417 -17.69 -55.76 -9.00
CA GLY A 417 -18.26 -54.61 -9.69
C GLY A 417 -19.20 -53.76 -8.82
N TYR A 418 -19.99 -54.40 -7.97
CA TYR A 418 -20.82 -53.68 -6.98
C TYR A 418 -19.96 -52.92 -5.95
N LEU A 419 -18.91 -53.55 -5.42
CA LEU A 419 -18.03 -52.94 -4.42
C LEU A 419 -17.15 -51.81 -4.98
N LEU A 420 -16.80 -51.88 -6.27
CA LEU A 420 -15.99 -50.89 -6.96
C LEU A 420 -16.55 -49.47 -6.82
N VAL A 421 -17.87 -49.28 -6.83
CA VAL A 421 -18.50 -47.96 -6.69
C VAL A 421 -18.13 -47.31 -5.35
N PHE A 422 -18.13 -48.08 -4.27
CA PHE A 422 -17.78 -47.60 -2.93
C PHE A 422 -16.28 -47.35 -2.82
N GLU A 423 -15.46 -48.28 -3.33
CA GLU A 423 -14.00 -48.15 -3.26
C GLU A 423 -13.46 -47.00 -4.11
N GLN A 424 -14.11 -46.70 -5.24
CA GLN A 424 -13.79 -45.53 -6.06
C GLN A 424 -14.04 -44.22 -5.30
N LEU A 425 -15.08 -44.14 -4.45
CA LEU A 425 -15.33 -42.97 -3.59
C LEU A 425 -14.23 -42.80 -2.54
N LEU A 426 -13.79 -43.91 -1.92
CA LEU A 426 -12.71 -43.91 -0.93
C LEU A 426 -11.36 -43.50 -1.55
N ALA A 427 -11.02 -44.05 -2.72
CA ALA A 427 -9.82 -43.70 -3.47
C ALA A 427 -9.83 -42.24 -3.95
N ASN A 428 -10.98 -41.74 -4.36
CA ASN A 428 -11.17 -40.32 -4.68
C ASN A 428 -10.94 -39.44 -3.45
N TYR A 429 -11.48 -39.79 -2.28
CA TYR A 429 -11.27 -39.03 -1.05
C TYR A 429 -9.78 -38.87 -0.72
N LEU A 430 -9.01 -39.96 -0.75
CA LEU A 430 -7.57 -39.91 -0.48
C LEU A 430 -6.81 -39.08 -1.53
N SER A 431 -7.26 -39.13 -2.79
CA SER A 431 -6.72 -38.30 -3.87
C SER A 431 -7.02 -36.81 -3.67
N GLN A 432 -8.22 -36.48 -3.19
CA GLN A 432 -8.58 -35.11 -2.81
C GLN A 432 -7.72 -34.63 -1.64
N LEU A 433 -7.55 -35.46 -0.61
CA LEU A 433 -6.74 -35.15 0.57
C LEU A 433 -5.29 -34.83 0.19
N ALA A 434 -4.67 -35.68 -0.64
CA ALA A 434 -3.33 -35.42 -1.18
C ALA A 434 -3.27 -34.19 -2.12
N GLY A 435 -4.40 -33.85 -2.75
CA GLY A 435 -4.54 -32.73 -3.67
C GLY A 435 -4.77 -31.37 -3.01
N VAL A 436 -5.19 -31.31 -1.73
CA VAL A 436 -5.52 -30.07 -1.01
C VAL A 436 -4.41 -29.02 -1.12
N ARG A 437 -3.14 -29.44 -1.08
CA ARG A 437 -1.97 -28.56 -1.23
C ARG A 437 -2.00 -27.69 -2.49
N HIS A 438 -2.56 -28.18 -3.60
CA HIS A 438 -2.66 -27.43 -4.85
C HIS A 438 -3.70 -26.30 -4.77
N LEU A 439 -4.69 -26.42 -3.88
CA LEU A 439 -5.72 -25.40 -3.69
C LEU A 439 -5.19 -24.18 -2.92
N PHE A 440 -4.20 -24.40 -2.04
CA PHE A 440 -3.54 -23.35 -1.27
C PHE A 440 -2.21 -22.89 -1.88
N SER A 441 -1.75 -23.51 -2.97
CA SER A 441 -0.49 -23.13 -3.58
C SER A 441 -0.59 -21.77 -4.28
N LEU A 442 0.55 -21.13 -4.53
CA LEU A 442 0.69 -19.94 -5.37
C LEU A 442 1.23 -20.29 -6.77
N SER A 443 0.92 -21.49 -7.27
CA SER A 443 1.28 -21.90 -8.63
C SER A 443 0.18 -21.53 -9.64
N GLU A 444 0.60 -20.99 -10.78
CA GLU A 444 -0.27 -20.74 -11.95
C GLU A 444 -0.63 -22.04 -12.70
N ASP A 445 0.12 -23.13 -12.49
CA ASP A 445 -0.02 -24.40 -13.22
C ASP A 445 -1.09 -25.33 -12.66
N VAL A 446 -1.92 -24.85 -11.73
CA VAL A 446 -3.00 -25.65 -11.14
C VAL A 446 -4.13 -25.83 -12.16
N LYS A 447 -4.10 -26.97 -12.86
CA LYS A 447 -5.06 -27.32 -13.91
C LYS A 447 -6.37 -27.92 -13.39
N ALA A 448 -6.35 -28.50 -12.19
CA ALA A 448 -7.50 -29.15 -11.57
C ALA A 448 -7.60 -28.77 -10.08
N THR A 449 -8.84 -28.70 -9.60
CA THR A 449 -9.18 -28.55 -8.18
C THR A 449 -9.82 -29.80 -7.60
N TYR A 450 -10.44 -30.65 -8.41
CA TYR A 450 -10.85 -31.99 -8.01
C TYR A 450 -9.84 -33.04 -8.49
N PHE A 451 -9.47 -33.92 -7.57
CA PHE A 451 -8.50 -34.99 -7.77
C PHE A 451 -9.19 -36.35 -7.61
N ALA A 452 -9.11 -37.16 -8.66
CA ALA A 452 -9.62 -38.52 -8.67
C ALA A 452 -8.46 -39.52 -8.75
N GLY A 453 -8.59 -40.64 -8.05
CA GLY A 453 -7.62 -41.73 -8.03
C GLY A 453 -8.31 -43.04 -8.32
N PHE A 454 -7.69 -43.88 -9.15
CA PHE A 454 -8.26 -45.18 -9.48
C PHE A 454 -7.79 -46.25 -8.47
N PRO A 455 -8.69 -47.10 -7.93
CA PRO A 455 -8.36 -48.10 -6.91
C PRO A 455 -7.68 -49.33 -7.51
N PHE A 456 -6.43 -49.19 -7.99
CA PHE A 456 -5.66 -50.28 -8.61
C PHE A 456 -5.39 -51.48 -7.69
N ASP A 457 -5.53 -51.30 -6.38
CA ASP A 457 -5.32 -52.35 -5.39
C ASP A 457 -6.40 -53.44 -5.41
N ILE A 458 -7.54 -53.17 -6.08
CA ILE A 458 -8.62 -54.13 -6.29
C ILE A 458 -8.12 -55.29 -7.17
N PRO A 459 -8.22 -56.55 -6.71
CA PRO A 459 -7.78 -57.71 -7.49
C PRO A 459 -8.54 -57.82 -8.83
N ASP A 460 -7.80 -57.97 -9.93
CA ASP A 460 -8.31 -58.13 -11.30
C ASP A 460 -9.18 -56.98 -11.83
N VAL A 461 -9.05 -55.78 -11.24
CA VAL A 461 -9.92 -54.63 -11.55
C VAL A 461 -9.93 -54.24 -13.02
N LEU A 462 -8.80 -54.41 -13.72
CA LEU A 462 -8.66 -54.11 -15.15
C LEU A 462 -9.56 -55.01 -16.01
N HIS A 463 -9.87 -56.22 -15.56
CA HIS A 463 -10.72 -57.18 -16.27
C HIS A 463 -12.23 -57.00 -15.97
N LEU A 464 -12.59 -56.13 -15.02
CA LEU A 464 -14.00 -55.89 -14.67
C LEU A 464 -14.69 -54.93 -15.63
N GLN A 465 -13.94 -54.02 -16.26
CA GLN A 465 -14.48 -53.00 -17.15
C GLN A 465 -13.39 -52.49 -18.10
N ASN A 466 -13.73 -52.36 -19.39
CA ASN A 466 -12.87 -51.67 -20.37
C ASN A 466 -12.90 -50.15 -20.11
N PHE A 467 -12.05 -49.69 -19.19
CA PHE A 467 -11.95 -48.27 -18.83
C PHE A 467 -11.35 -47.42 -19.95
N VAL A 468 -10.45 -48.00 -20.75
CA VAL A 468 -9.82 -47.37 -21.92
C VAL A 468 -9.68 -48.45 -23.00
N PRO A 469 -10.15 -48.21 -24.24
CA PRO A 469 -9.93 -49.14 -25.36
C PRO A 469 -8.43 -49.43 -25.54
N ASP A 470 -8.08 -50.70 -25.79
CA ASP A 470 -6.71 -51.16 -26.06
C ASP A 470 -5.71 -50.99 -24.90
N ALA A 471 -6.15 -50.59 -23.70
CA ALA A 471 -5.27 -50.50 -22.52
C ALA A 471 -4.83 -51.88 -22.00
N GLU A 472 -5.55 -52.95 -22.35
CA GLU A 472 -5.19 -54.33 -22.05
C GLU A 472 -3.94 -54.78 -22.81
N ASP A 473 -3.62 -54.13 -23.94
CA ASP A 473 -2.44 -54.42 -24.77
C ASP A 473 -1.17 -53.70 -24.27
N LEU A 474 -1.30 -52.81 -23.29
CA LEU A 474 -0.18 -52.05 -22.73
C LEU A 474 0.47 -52.78 -21.54
N PRO A 475 1.78 -52.58 -21.30
CA PRO A 475 2.43 -53.04 -20.07
C PRO A 475 1.65 -52.55 -18.82
N PRO A 476 1.51 -53.35 -17.75
CA PRO A 476 0.64 -53.01 -16.62
C PRO A 476 0.87 -51.62 -16.02
N GLY A 477 2.12 -51.19 -15.87
CA GLY A 477 2.44 -49.85 -15.35
C GLY A 477 2.02 -48.71 -16.28
N GLU A 478 2.05 -48.93 -17.59
CA GLU A 478 1.60 -47.97 -18.58
C GLU A 478 0.08 -47.91 -18.68
N ALA A 479 -0.59 -49.07 -18.65
CA ALA A 479 -2.05 -49.16 -18.57
C ALA A 479 -2.60 -48.41 -17.35
N MET A 480 -1.99 -48.61 -16.17
CA MET A 480 -2.35 -47.90 -14.94
C MET A 480 -2.20 -46.37 -15.11
N ARG A 481 -1.12 -45.91 -15.72
CA ARG A 481 -0.91 -44.48 -15.99
C ARG A 481 -1.99 -43.90 -16.90
N VAL A 482 -2.27 -44.56 -18.01
CA VAL A 482 -3.27 -44.11 -19.01
C VAL A 482 -4.67 -44.03 -18.39
N ILE A 483 -5.07 -45.04 -17.59
CA ILE A 483 -6.35 -45.04 -16.88
C ILE A 483 -6.42 -43.89 -15.88
N GLN A 484 -5.36 -43.69 -15.09
CA GLN A 484 -5.30 -42.63 -14.09
C GLN A 484 -5.33 -41.23 -14.73
N GLU A 485 -4.70 -41.03 -15.89
CA GLU A 485 -4.73 -39.78 -16.66
C GLU A 485 -6.11 -39.54 -17.27
N SER A 486 -6.71 -40.58 -17.84
CA SER A 486 -8.06 -40.53 -18.43
C SER A 486 -9.11 -40.17 -17.38
N MET A 487 -9.04 -40.78 -16.20
CA MET A 487 -9.92 -40.45 -15.06
C MET A 487 -9.75 -39.00 -14.60
N ARG A 488 -8.51 -38.51 -14.50
CA ARG A 488 -8.23 -37.10 -14.13
C ARG A 488 -8.79 -36.14 -15.17
N LYS A 489 -8.58 -36.42 -16.46
CA LYS A 489 -9.08 -35.62 -17.57
C LYS A 489 -10.61 -35.56 -17.53
N TRP A 490 -11.26 -36.71 -17.44
CA TRP A 490 -12.72 -36.79 -17.37
C TRP A 490 -13.29 -36.05 -16.16
N THR A 491 -12.66 -36.18 -14.99
CA THR A 491 -13.05 -35.45 -13.77
C THR A 491 -12.95 -33.94 -13.97
N THR A 492 -11.85 -33.49 -14.57
CA THR A 492 -11.58 -32.06 -14.81
C THR A 492 -12.57 -31.46 -15.81
N GLU A 493 -12.87 -32.18 -16.90
CA GLU A 493 -13.74 -31.69 -17.98
C GLU A 493 -15.23 -31.69 -17.61
N ASN A 494 -15.67 -32.64 -16.79
CA ASN A 494 -17.11 -32.86 -16.53
C ASN A 494 -17.59 -32.40 -15.14
N PHE A 495 -16.71 -32.38 -14.12
CA PHE A 495 -17.13 -32.17 -12.73
C PHE A 495 -16.40 -31.03 -12.02
N ASP A 496 -15.30 -30.52 -12.56
CA ASP A 496 -14.45 -29.55 -11.88
C ASP A 496 -14.80 -28.09 -12.22
N PRO A 497 -15.35 -27.31 -11.27
CA PRO A 497 -15.54 -25.87 -11.44
C PRO A 497 -14.21 -25.12 -11.22
N GLY A 498 -13.14 -25.57 -11.88
CA GLY A 498 -11.75 -25.34 -11.48
C GLY A 498 -11.42 -23.86 -11.22
N ALA A 499 -11.74 -22.98 -12.17
CA ALA A 499 -11.45 -21.56 -12.02
C ALA A 499 -12.24 -20.90 -10.88
N GLY A 500 -13.53 -21.23 -10.75
CA GLY A 500 -14.38 -20.66 -9.70
C GLY A 500 -13.96 -21.12 -8.30
N ARG A 501 -13.66 -22.41 -8.15
CA ARG A 501 -13.19 -22.97 -6.87
C ARG A 501 -11.80 -22.45 -6.51
N ARG A 502 -10.87 -22.42 -7.46
CA ARG A 502 -9.53 -21.86 -7.26
C ARG A 502 -9.59 -20.40 -6.82
N ASN A 503 -10.44 -19.59 -7.44
CA ASN A 503 -10.63 -18.19 -7.06
C ASN A 503 -11.06 -18.05 -5.58
N ARG A 504 -12.00 -18.88 -5.09
CA ARG A 504 -12.43 -18.83 -3.67
C ARG A 504 -11.31 -19.14 -2.68
N PHE A 505 -10.41 -20.07 -3.01
CA PHE A 505 -9.25 -20.35 -2.17
C PHE A 505 -8.27 -19.17 -2.13
N LEU A 506 -8.04 -18.52 -3.27
CA LEU A 506 -7.21 -17.32 -3.33
C LEU A 506 -7.84 -16.15 -2.57
N ASP A 507 -9.16 -15.98 -2.65
CA ASP A 507 -9.90 -14.98 -1.85
C ASP A 507 -9.78 -15.26 -0.35
N HIS A 508 -9.83 -16.53 0.05
CA HIS A 508 -9.59 -16.91 1.43
C HIS A 508 -8.16 -16.56 1.88
N LEU A 509 -7.15 -16.79 1.03
CA LEU A 509 -5.76 -16.41 1.33
C LEU A 509 -5.58 -14.89 1.43
N LEU A 510 -6.14 -14.13 0.50
CA LEU A 510 -6.13 -12.65 0.54
C LEU A 510 -6.83 -12.11 1.78
N GLY A 511 -7.95 -12.72 2.16
CA GLY A 511 -8.73 -12.32 3.33
C GLY A 511 -7.96 -12.44 4.65
N ARG A 512 -6.94 -13.31 4.74
CA ARG A 512 -6.06 -13.39 5.92
C ARG A 512 -5.28 -12.11 6.17
N PHE A 513 -5.03 -11.33 5.11
CA PHE A 513 -4.30 -10.07 5.16
C PHE A 513 -5.23 -8.85 5.07
N GLY A 514 -6.54 -9.05 5.13
CA GLY A 514 -7.52 -7.98 4.96
C GLY A 514 -7.60 -7.42 3.53
N GLU A 515 -7.07 -8.14 2.54
CA GLU A 515 -7.04 -7.71 1.15
C GLU A 515 -8.27 -8.18 0.39
N ILE A 516 -8.80 -7.32 -0.47
CA ILE A 516 -9.93 -7.62 -1.34
C ILE A 516 -9.53 -7.28 -2.77
N PHE A 517 -9.72 -8.24 -3.68
CA PHE A 517 -9.31 -8.09 -5.07
C PHE A 517 -10.53 -8.28 -5.99
N THR A 518 -11.12 -7.17 -6.42
CA THR A 518 -12.34 -7.17 -7.25
C THR A 518 -12.00 -7.46 -8.72
N GLY A 519 -12.86 -8.18 -9.43
CA GLY A 519 -12.68 -8.46 -10.87
C GLY A 519 -12.95 -7.26 -11.78
N ASP A 520 -13.21 -6.08 -11.22
CA ASP A 520 -13.72 -4.92 -11.93
C ASP A 520 -12.72 -4.25 -12.85
N HIS A 521 -11.42 -4.35 -12.57
CA HIS A 521 -10.41 -3.94 -13.55
C HIS A 521 -10.39 -4.90 -14.74
N LEU A 522 -10.38 -6.21 -14.49
CA LEU A 522 -10.33 -7.19 -15.59
C LEU A 522 -11.55 -7.11 -16.49
N ARG A 523 -12.77 -6.95 -15.97
CA ARG A 523 -13.91 -6.81 -16.90
C ARG A 523 -13.85 -5.51 -17.70
N ALA A 524 -13.14 -4.47 -17.25
CA ALA A 524 -12.96 -3.25 -18.04
C ALA A 524 -11.97 -3.50 -19.18
N LEU A 525 -10.99 -4.39 -18.96
CA LEU A 525 -10.02 -4.83 -19.96
C LEU A 525 -10.60 -5.78 -21.03
N PHE A 526 -11.59 -6.62 -20.68
CA PHE A 526 -12.05 -7.73 -21.54
C PHE A 526 -13.41 -7.52 -22.23
N LYS A 527 -14.04 -6.33 -22.12
CA LYS A 527 -15.35 -5.93 -22.69
C LYS A 527 -16.05 -6.98 -23.56
N GLU A 528 -16.67 -8.01 -22.95
CA GLU A 528 -17.63 -8.95 -23.54
C GLU A 528 -17.96 -10.13 -22.59
N GLU A 529 -19.21 -10.64 -22.60
CA GLU A 529 -19.62 -11.85 -21.87
C GLU A 529 -19.04 -13.15 -22.49
N SER A 530 -18.67 -13.14 -23.77
CA SER A 530 -18.10 -14.27 -24.53
C SER A 530 -16.76 -14.77 -23.96
N ASN A 531 -16.01 -13.90 -23.26
CA ASN A 531 -14.65 -14.14 -22.77
C ASN A 531 -14.55 -14.47 -21.27
N SER A 532 -15.64 -14.92 -20.64
CA SER A 532 -15.71 -15.26 -19.20
C SER A 532 -14.57 -16.17 -18.71
N GLY A 533 -14.12 -17.11 -19.56
CA GLY A 533 -13.02 -18.02 -19.24
C GLY A 533 -11.64 -17.34 -19.15
N MET A 534 -11.34 -16.41 -20.07
CA MET A 534 -10.08 -15.65 -20.09
C MET A 534 -10.01 -14.70 -18.89
N LEU A 535 -11.12 -14.03 -18.58
CA LEU A 535 -11.24 -13.15 -17.42
C LEU A 535 -10.96 -13.88 -16.10
N LYS A 536 -11.53 -15.08 -15.92
CA LYS A 536 -11.29 -15.90 -14.71
C LYS A 536 -9.82 -16.31 -14.57
N LYS A 537 -9.16 -16.65 -15.68
CA LYS A 537 -7.72 -17.00 -15.68
C LYS A 537 -6.84 -15.81 -15.33
N ALA A 538 -7.12 -14.64 -15.92
CA ALA A 538 -6.41 -13.40 -15.61
C ALA A 538 -6.57 -13.03 -14.12
N LEU A 539 -7.79 -13.17 -13.55
CA LEU A 539 -8.05 -12.90 -12.14
C LEU A 539 -7.22 -13.78 -11.21
N ILE A 540 -7.20 -15.09 -11.48
CA ILE A 540 -6.42 -16.05 -10.71
C ILE A 540 -4.94 -15.71 -10.78
N ARG A 541 -4.42 -15.43 -11.98
CA ARG A 541 -3.01 -15.06 -12.20
C ARG A 541 -2.63 -13.81 -11.40
N THR A 542 -3.45 -12.77 -11.46
CA THR A 542 -3.13 -11.51 -10.80
C THR A 542 -3.20 -11.63 -9.28
N LYS A 543 -4.17 -12.38 -8.74
CA LYS A 543 -4.22 -12.72 -7.30
C LYS A 543 -2.99 -13.52 -6.85
N ILE A 544 -2.55 -14.49 -7.64
CA ILE A 544 -1.35 -15.27 -7.35
C ILE A 544 -0.12 -14.37 -7.31
N ARG A 545 0.13 -13.56 -8.34
CA ARG A 545 1.26 -12.63 -8.38
C ARG A 545 1.25 -11.64 -7.21
N PHE A 546 0.07 -11.11 -6.86
CA PHE A 546 -0.09 -10.22 -5.71
C PHE A 546 0.27 -10.93 -4.39
N LEU A 547 -0.23 -12.16 -4.17
CA LEU A 547 0.09 -12.95 -2.97
C LEU A 547 1.57 -13.32 -2.90
N GLN A 548 2.21 -13.65 -4.01
CA GLN A 548 3.64 -13.99 -4.06
C GLN A 548 4.52 -12.80 -3.63
N GLN A 549 4.13 -11.57 -3.99
CA GLN A 549 4.87 -10.35 -3.66
C GLN A 549 4.36 -9.68 -2.38
N TYR A 550 3.35 -10.25 -1.72
CA TYR A 550 2.67 -9.61 -0.60
C TYR A 550 3.57 -9.23 0.59
N PRO A 551 4.56 -10.05 1.01
CA PRO A 551 5.48 -9.67 2.08
C PRO A 551 6.17 -8.32 1.82
N GLU A 552 6.70 -8.10 0.61
CA GLU A 552 7.31 -6.81 0.22
C GLU A 552 6.24 -5.71 0.14
N LEU A 553 5.12 -5.96 -0.55
CA LEU A 553 4.07 -4.96 -0.78
C LEU A 553 3.39 -4.47 0.51
N SER A 554 3.35 -5.31 1.53
CA SER A 554 2.76 -5.00 2.84
C SER A 554 3.75 -4.27 3.73
N ARG A 555 4.99 -4.76 3.85
CA ARG A 555 6.07 -4.14 4.63
C ARG A 555 6.44 -2.76 4.10
N ASP A 556 6.67 -2.65 2.79
CA ASP A 556 7.30 -1.48 2.17
C ASP A 556 6.25 -0.51 1.58
N ARG A 557 4.99 -0.58 2.04
CA ARG A 557 3.80 0.08 1.44
C ARG A 557 3.98 1.57 1.13
N SER A 558 4.68 2.29 1.99
CA SER A 558 4.86 3.75 1.91
C SER A 558 6.23 4.16 1.38
N ILE A 559 7.11 3.21 1.05
CA ILE A 559 8.48 3.49 0.61
C ILE A 559 8.47 4.08 -0.81
N GLY A 560 9.13 5.23 -0.95
CA GLY A 560 9.42 5.88 -2.22
C GLY A 560 10.64 5.24 -2.91
N PHE A 561 10.87 5.57 -4.18
CA PHE A 561 12.07 5.08 -4.85
C PHE A 561 13.33 5.74 -4.27
N ASN A 562 14.45 5.03 -4.35
CA ASN A 562 15.77 5.55 -3.95
C ASN A 562 16.32 6.44 -5.07
N TYR A 563 16.17 7.76 -4.94
CA TYR A 563 16.63 8.71 -5.96
C TYR A 563 18.16 8.80 -6.10
N ARG A 564 18.92 8.11 -5.23
CA ARG A 564 20.38 7.99 -5.31
C ARG A 564 20.85 6.76 -6.09
N GLU A 565 19.91 5.96 -6.59
CA GLU A 565 20.16 4.82 -7.46
C GLU A 565 19.45 5.03 -8.81
N PRO A 566 19.93 4.40 -9.91
CA PRO A 566 19.25 4.46 -11.19
C PRO A 566 17.78 4.01 -11.08
N ALA A 567 16.86 4.86 -11.55
CA ALA A 567 15.42 4.62 -11.45
C ALA A 567 14.70 4.63 -12.81
N TRP A 568 15.44 4.68 -13.92
CA TRP A 568 14.93 4.52 -15.29
C TRP A 568 15.24 3.11 -15.78
N GLU A 569 14.24 2.42 -16.34
CA GLU A 569 14.31 1.02 -16.81
C GLU A 569 14.87 0.06 -15.74
N ASN A 570 14.48 0.31 -14.48
CA ASN A 570 14.93 -0.41 -13.30
C ASN A 570 13.75 -0.69 -12.35
N ASP A 571 13.91 -1.65 -11.45
CA ASP A 571 12.96 -2.04 -10.41
C ASP A 571 12.99 -1.11 -9.18
N ASN A 572 13.89 -0.11 -9.17
CA ASN A 572 13.91 1.00 -8.21
C ASN A 572 12.73 1.96 -8.45
N ILE A 573 11.56 1.51 -8.02
CA ILE A 573 10.28 2.22 -8.07
C ILE A 573 9.61 2.15 -6.71
N SER A 574 8.67 3.07 -6.44
CA SER A 574 7.91 3.02 -5.18
C SER A 574 7.04 1.76 -5.11
N THR A 575 6.90 1.21 -3.91
CA THR A 575 6.04 0.04 -3.66
C THR A 575 4.58 0.34 -4.00
N LEU A 576 4.15 1.59 -3.80
CA LEU A 576 2.84 2.06 -4.23
C LEU A 576 2.61 1.85 -5.74
N LYS A 577 3.63 2.12 -6.58
CA LYS A 577 3.56 1.88 -8.02
C LYS A 577 3.40 0.38 -8.32
N LYS A 578 4.26 -0.47 -7.75
CA LYS A 578 4.19 -1.94 -7.89
C LYS A 578 2.79 -2.46 -7.55
N ARG A 579 2.26 -2.00 -6.40
CA ARG A 579 0.96 -2.38 -5.88
C ARG A 579 -0.19 -1.97 -6.80
N ILE A 580 -0.20 -0.72 -7.28
CA ILE A 580 -1.22 -0.24 -8.23
C ILE A 580 -1.14 -1.01 -9.55
N CYS A 581 0.06 -1.24 -10.08
CA CYS A 581 0.24 -2.02 -11.31
C CYS A 581 -0.32 -3.44 -11.16
N LEU A 582 -0.06 -4.11 -10.03
CA LEU A 582 -0.62 -5.44 -9.76
C LEU A 582 -2.15 -5.41 -9.63
N PHE A 583 -2.73 -4.42 -8.95
CA PHE A 583 -4.19 -4.30 -8.85
C PHE A 583 -4.89 -4.07 -10.19
N LEU A 584 -4.19 -3.45 -11.15
CA LEU A 584 -4.77 -3.07 -12.44
C LEU A 584 -4.28 -3.93 -13.61
N ASP A 585 -3.50 -4.99 -13.31
CA ASP A 585 -2.82 -5.86 -14.29
C ASP A 585 -1.96 -5.09 -15.32
N ILE A 586 -1.38 -3.97 -14.90
CA ILE A 586 -0.43 -3.20 -15.70
C ILE A 586 0.90 -3.93 -15.68
N LYS A 587 1.32 -4.45 -16.84
CA LYS A 587 2.52 -5.26 -16.97
C LYS A 587 3.80 -4.46 -16.79
N ASN A 588 3.81 -3.23 -17.30
CA ASN A 588 4.96 -2.34 -17.20
C ASN A 588 4.95 -1.61 -15.85
N GLN A 589 5.80 -2.05 -14.94
CA GLN A 589 5.91 -1.45 -13.60
C GLN A 589 7.03 -0.41 -13.53
N GLN A 590 8.02 -0.47 -14.42
CA GLN A 590 9.22 0.36 -14.36
C GLN A 590 8.93 1.80 -14.79
N ASN A 591 9.85 2.72 -14.50
CA ASN A 591 9.86 4.01 -15.19
C ASN A 591 10.62 3.81 -16.50
N CYS A 592 9.92 3.65 -17.62
CA CYS A 592 10.55 3.55 -18.93
C CYS A 592 9.77 4.37 -19.94
N SER A 593 10.29 4.51 -21.15
CA SER A 593 9.57 5.24 -22.20
C SER A 593 8.27 4.51 -22.55
N LEU A 594 7.14 5.22 -22.45
CA LEU A 594 5.83 4.78 -22.91
C LEU A 594 5.61 5.19 -24.38
N THR A 595 6.51 5.99 -24.94
CA THR A 595 6.45 6.53 -26.31
C THR A 595 7.35 5.77 -27.32
N ALA A 596 8.38 5.06 -26.85
CA ALA A 596 9.38 4.39 -27.70
C ALA A 596 8.81 3.40 -28.74
N GLY A 597 7.71 2.72 -28.43
CA GLY A 597 7.09 1.76 -29.34
C GLY A 597 6.58 2.37 -30.65
N LEU A 598 6.30 3.68 -30.69
CA LEU A 598 5.71 4.34 -31.86
C LEU A 598 6.79 4.66 -32.89
N GLU A 599 7.97 5.05 -32.45
CA GLU A 599 9.12 5.30 -33.33
C GLU A 599 9.53 4.02 -34.08
N LEU A 600 9.36 2.86 -33.43
CA LEU A 600 9.55 1.55 -34.06
C LEU A 600 8.43 1.27 -35.07
N PHE A 601 7.17 1.55 -34.71
CA PHE A 601 6.01 1.37 -35.59
C PHE A 601 6.12 2.22 -36.87
N GLU A 602 6.45 3.51 -36.76
CA GLU A 602 6.59 4.43 -37.90
C GLU A 602 7.75 4.04 -38.85
N LYS A 603 8.76 3.29 -38.37
CA LYS A 603 9.88 2.81 -39.18
C LYS A 603 9.57 1.53 -39.96
N THR A 604 8.42 0.90 -39.75
CA THR A 604 8.04 -0.34 -40.47
C THR A 604 7.43 -0.04 -41.84
N GLU A 605 7.73 -0.87 -42.86
CA GLU A 605 7.21 -0.70 -44.23
C GLU A 605 5.67 -0.77 -44.34
N GLU A 606 5.02 -1.31 -43.31
CA GLU A 606 3.58 -1.57 -43.23
C GLU A 606 2.81 -0.44 -42.50
N ALA A 607 3.50 0.61 -42.02
CA ALA A 607 2.84 1.78 -41.45
C ALA A 607 1.95 2.48 -42.49
N PRO A 608 0.75 2.96 -42.12
CA PRO A 608 -0.19 3.56 -43.07
C PRO A 608 0.45 4.72 -43.84
N LYS A 609 0.40 4.66 -45.18
CA LYS A 609 1.04 5.67 -46.05
C LYS A 609 0.36 7.04 -45.89
N LYS A 610 1.17 8.12 -45.92
CA LYS A 610 0.73 9.52 -45.83
C LYS A 610 -0.39 9.83 -46.85
N GLY A 611 -1.60 10.08 -46.36
CA GLY A 611 -2.75 10.51 -47.18
C GLY A 611 -4.11 10.45 -46.49
N SER A 612 -4.29 9.59 -45.49
CA SER A 612 -5.56 9.41 -44.75
C SER A 612 -5.30 8.82 -43.36
N LEU A 613 -4.47 9.48 -42.55
CA LEU A 613 -3.97 8.94 -41.29
C LEU A 613 -4.95 9.24 -40.14
N LEU A 614 -5.67 8.22 -39.69
CA LEU A 614 -6.25 8.20 -38.34
C LEU A 614 -5.16 8.58 -37.32
N PRO A 615 -5.49 9.41 -36.30
CA PRO A 615 -4.62 9.55 -35.14
C PRO A 615 -4.33 8.15 -34.55
N MET A 616 -3.07 7.86 -34.21
CA MET A 616 -2.66 6.56 -33.66
C MET A 616 -3.50 6.15 -32.43
N LYS A 617 -3.85 7.13 -31.59
CA LYS A 617 -4.80 6.96 -30.48
C LYS A 617 -6.11 6.31 -30.93
N THR A 618 -6.71 6.80 -32.02
CA THR A 618 -7.93 6.23 -32.59
C THR A 618 -7.68 4.84 -33.17
N MET A 619 -6.52 4.61 -33.79
CA MET A 619 -6.13 3.31 -34.34
C MET A 619 -5.99 2.24 -33.25
N LEU A 620 -5.45 2.56 -32.09
CA LEU A 620 -5.35 1.61 -30.96
C LEU A 620 -6.71 1.26 -30.38
N ARG A 621 -7.58 2.27 -30.26
CA ARG A 621 -8.93 2.07 -29.74
C ARG A 621 -9.77 1.19 -30.65
N LEU A 622 -9.68 1.39 -31.97
CA LEU A 622 -10.54 0.73 -32.96
C LEU A 622 -9.90 -0.54 -33.54
N GLY A 623 -8.60 -0.53 -33.79
CA GLY A 623 -7.86 -1.64 -34.40
C GLY A 623 -7.53 -2.79 -33.45
N TRP A 624 -7.90 -2.69 -32.18
CA TRP A 624 -7.82 -3.83 -31.27
C TRP A 624 -8.97 -4.84 -31.46
N ASP A 625 -10.08 -4.39 -32.05
CA ASP A 625 -11.30 -5.18 -32.21
C ASP A 625 -11.32 -5.86 -33.58
N GLU A 626 -11.18 -7.18 -33.58
CA GLU A 626 -11.19 -8.02 -34.78
C GLU A 626 -12.47 -7.82 -35.63
N HIS A 627 -13.61 -7.57 -34.99
CA HIS A 627 -14.90 -7.42 -35.66
C HIS A 627 -15.03 -6.13 -36.46
N ARG A 628 -14.11 -5.18 -36.28
CA ARG A 628 -14.07 -3.93 -37.05
C ARG A 628 -13.31 -4.05 -38.35
N TYR A 629 -12.66 -5.18 -38.60
CA TYR A 629 -11.94 -5.42 -39.83
C TYR A 629 -12.84 -6.10 -40.85
N LYS A 630 -12.80 -5.62 -42.10
CA LYS A 630 -13.47 -6.27 -43.22
C LYS A 630 -12.49 -6.36 -44.40
N ILE A 631 -12.55 -7.46 -45.14
CA ILE A 631 -11.74 -7.67 -46.33
C ILE A 631 -12.68 -7.72 -47.53
N THR A 632 -12.51 -6.79 -48.46
CA THR A 632 -13.38 -6.63 -49.64
C THR A 632 -12.58 -6.65 -50.94
N PRO A 633 -13.12 -7.22 -52.03
CA PRO A 633 -12.48 -7.16 -53.34
C PRO A 633 -12.50 -5.72 -53.90
N ASP A 634 -11.43 -5.33 -54.61
CA ASP A 634 -11.23 -4.03 -55.21
C ASP A 634 -10.48 -4.17 -56.55
N GLY A 635 -11.23 -4.34 -57.64
CA GLY A 635 -10.65 -4.66 -58.96
C GLY A 635 -9.91 -6.00 -58.95
N GLU A 636 -8.63 -6.00 -59.38
CA GLU A 636 -7.74 -7.18 -59.37
C GLU A 636 -7.06 -7.43 -58.01
N ARG A 637 -7.41 -6.64 -56.98
CA ARG A 637 -6.76 -6.67 -55.66
C ARG A 637 -7.80 -6.84 -54.55
N TRP A 638 -7.30 -7.07 -53.34
CA TRP A 638 -8.11 -7.14 -52.13
C TRP A 638 -7.75 -5.96 -51.21
N LYS A 639 -8.75 -5.35 -50.57
CA LYS A 639 -8.57 -4.27 -49.59
C LYS A 639 -8.94 -4.75 -48.19
N LEU A 640 -8.06 -4.46 -47.22
CA LEU A 640 -8.35 -4.52 -45.79
C LEU A 640 -8.87 -3.15 -45.34
N ILE A 641 -10.06 -3.12 -44.75
CA ILE A 641 -10.71 -1.90 -44.28
C ILE A 641 -11.04 -2.00 -42.78
N LEU A 642 -10.96 -0.87 -42.07
CA LEU A 642 -11.34 -0.70 -40.67
C LEU A 642 -12.63 0.13 -40.57
N ILE A 643 -13.61 -0.37 -39.83
CA ILE A 643 -14.91 0.26 -39.64
C ILE A 643 -14.87 1.16 -38.39
N THR A 644 -15.14 2.45 -38.56
CA THR A 644 -15.08 3.43 -37.47
C THR A 644 -16.40 3.57 -36.71
N ASN A 645 -17.54 3.34 -37.36
CA ASN A 645 -18.88 3.44 -36.77
C ASN A 645 -19.58 2.06 -36.77
N PRO A 646 -19.88 1.44 -35.62
CA PRO A 646 -20.29 0.03 -35.55
C PRO A 646 -21.81 -0.22 -35.62
N ASP A 647 -22.66 0.76 -35.95
CA ASP A 647 -24.12 0.58 -35.85
C ASP A 647 -24.63 -0.60 -36.70
N PRO A 648 -25.14 -1.69 -36.07
CA PRO A 648 -25.65 -2.86 -36.79
C PRO A 648 -26.87 -2.53 -37.67
N ALA A 649 -27.63 -1.47 -37.35
CA ALA A 649 -28.79 -1.05 -38.13
C ALA A 649 -28.41 -0.39 -39.47
N ALA A 650 -27.17 0.08 -39.62
CA ALA A 650 -26.65 0.68 -40.85
C ALA A 650 -25.98 -0.34 -41.79
N ALA A 651 -25.85 -1.61 -41.38
CA ALA A 651 -25.11 -2.66 -42.11
C ALA A 651 -25.65 -2.96 -43.53
N GLY A 652 -26.86 -2.50 -43.87
CA GLY A 652 -27.45 -2.64 -45.20
C GLY A 652 -26.88 -1.70 -46.27
N ASN A 653 -26.32 -0.54 -45.91
CA ASN A 653 -25.78 0.45 -46.85
C ASN A 653 -24.46 1.06 -46.32
N LEU A 654 -23.36 0.33 -46.46
CA LEU A 654 -21.99 0.86 -46.28
C LEU A 654 -21.56 1.70 -47.49
N SER A 655 -22.38 2.67 -47.91
CA SER A 655 -22.15 3.48 -49.13
C SER A 655 -21.39 4.79 -48.88
N ASP A 656 -21.20 5.20 -47.63
CA ASP A 656 -20.53 6.47 -47.31
C ASP A 656 -19.05 6.22 -46.98
N GLU A 657 -18.15 6.72 -47.84
CA GLU A 657 -16.68 6.68 -47.70
C GLU A 657 -16.13 7.26 -46.37
N LYS A 658 -16.99 7.83 -45.52
CA LYS A 658 -16.62 8.48 -44.24
C LYS A 658 -16.49 7.53 -43.05
N ASP A 659 -17.10 6.33 -43.10
CA ASP A 659 -17.16 5.41 -41.95
C ASP A 659 -16.22 4.20 -42.07
N VAL A 660 -15.41 4.16 -43.13
CA VAL A 660 -14.55 3.03 -43.47
C VAL A 660 -13.17 3.54 -43.86
N ILE A 661 -12.12 2.95 -43.29
CA ILE A 661 -10.75 3.41 -43.49
C ILE A 661 -9.93 2.30 -44.14
N PRO A 662 -9.43 2.50 -45.37
CA PRO A 662 -8.59 1.52 -46.04
C PRO A 662 -7.21 1.45 -45.37
N LEU A 663 -6.81 0.26 -44.95
CA LEU A 663 -5.56 0.01 -44.24
C LEU A 663 -4.48 -0.60 -45.14
N TYR A 664 -4.85 -1.56 -45.99
CA TYR A 664 -3.90 -2.33 -46.80
C TYR A 664 -4.55 -2.84 -48.10
N SER A 665 -3.76 -2.98 -49.17
CA SER A 665 -4.20 -3.60 -50.44
C SER A 665 -3.26 -4.74 -50.86
N GLY A 666 -3.78 -5.97 -50.89
CA GLY A 666 -3.07 -7.20 -51.23
C GLY A 666 -3.41 -7.75 -52.61
N GLN A 667 -2.65 -8.74 -53.10
CA GLN A 667 -2.97 -9.45 -54.36
C GLN A 667 -3.98 -10.57 -54.11
N SER A 668 -4.00 -11.13 -52.90
CA SER A 668 -4.94 -12.16 -52.46
C SER A 668 -5.68 -11.78 -51.18
N LYS A 669 -6.82 -12.43 -50.91
CA LYS A 669 -7.53 -12.33 -49.63
C LYS A 669 -6.63 -12.76 -48.45
N GLN A 670 -5.77 -13.75 -48.67
CA GLN A 670 -4.87 -14.28 -47.65
C GLN A 670 -3.77 -13.26 -47.28
N ASP A 671 -3.31 -12.45 -48.23
CA ASP A 671 -2.36 -11.36 -47.97
C ASP A 671 -2.97 -10.32 -47.02
N CYS A 672 -4.25 -9.96 -47.25
CA CYS A 672 -4.98 -9.05 -46.38
C CYS A 672 -5.23 -9.62 -44.97
N GLU A 673 -5.49 -10.92 -44.84
CA GLU A 673 -5.60 -11.58 -43.52
C GLU A 673 -4.27 -11.59 -42.77
N GLN A 674 -3.16 -11.90 -43.46
CA GLN A 674 -1.84 -11.84 -42.85
C GLN A 674 -1.49 -10.42 -42.40
N ALA A 675 -1.79 -9.40 -43.22
CA ALA A 675 -1.60 -8.01 -42.87
C ALA A 675 -2.45 -7.60 -41.65
N ARG A 676 -3.71 -8.07 -41.56
CA ARG A 676 -4.58 -7.83 -40.40
C ARG A 676 -3.99 -8.42 -39.12
N VAL A 677 -3.58 -9.70 -39.15
CA VAL A 677 -3.00 -10.39 -37.98
C VAL A 677 -1.73 -9.69 -37.51
N ARG A 678 -0.82 -9.35 -38.43
CA ARG A 678 0.42 -8.61 -38.11
C ARG A 678 0.13 -7.23 -37.52
N LEU A 679 -0.81 -6.49 -38.11
CA LEU A 679 -1.21 -5.17 -37.63
C LEU A 679 -1.78 -5.25 -36.21
N MET A 680 -2.67 -6.19 -35.94
CA MET A 680 -3.21 -6.41 -34.59
C MET A 680 -2.12 -6.79 -33.59
N GLU A 681 -1.17 -7.66 -33.99
CA GLU A 681 -0.03 -8.03 -33.15
C GLU A 681 0.85 -6.81 -32.81
N GLN A 682 1.15 -5.96 -33.80
CA GLN A 682 1.93 -4.74 -33.61
C GLN A 682 1.20 -3.71 -32.75
N LEU A 683 -0.10 -3.48 -32.99
CA LEU A 683 -0.93 -2.62 -32.15
C LEU A 683 -0.95 -3.13 -30.71
N GLY A 684 -0.96 -4.44 -30.49
CA GLY A 684 -0.90 -5.03 -29.15
C GLY A 684 0.42 -4.85 -28.45
N LYS A 685 1.54 -5.05 -29.16
CA LYS A 685 2.87 -4.76 -28.62
C LYS A 685 3.02 -3.28 -28.26
N PHE A 686 2.54 -2.39 -29.14
CA PHE A 686 2.56 -0.95 -28.88
C PHE A 686 1.70 -0.59 -27.67
N ASN A 687 0.46 -1.07 -27.63
CA ASN A 687 -0.47 -0.81 -26.54
C ASN A 687 0.11 -1.29 -25.19
N ALA A 688 0.58 -2.53 -25.12
CA ALA A 688 1.18 -3.10 -23.91
C ALA A 688 2.47 -2.36 -23.47
N GLY A 689 3.26 -1.83 -24.42
CA GLY A 689 4.45 -1.04 -24.12
C GLY A 689 4.12 0.37 -23.60
N SER A 690 3.02 0.96 -24.06
CA SER A 690 2.56 2.28 -23.62
C SER A 690 1.70 2.25 -22.35
N GLU A 691 1.25 1.08 -21.89
CA GLU A 691 0.47 0.92 -20.66
C GLU A 691 1.37 1.01 -19.42
N GLY A 692 1.50 2.22 -18.87
CA GLY A 692 2.27 2.49 -17.66
C GLY A 692 2.00 3.92 -17.14
N PHE A 693 2.63 4.30 -16.03
CA PHE A 693 2.49 5.65 -15.48
C PHE A 693 3.73 6.03 -14.66
N PHE A 694 3.89 7.32 -14.39
CA PHE A 694 4.94 7.84 -13.51
C PHE A 694 4.35 8.41 -12.23
N ILE A 695 5.05 8.26 -11.11
CA ILE A 695 4.74 8.94 -9.85
C ILE A 695 5.81 9.99 -9.64
N VAL A 696 5.40 11.25 -9.49
CA VAL A 696 6.30 12.37 -9.22
C VAL A 696 6.04 12.89 -7.81
N GLU A 697 7.06 12.85 -6.98
CA GLU A 697 7.04 13.37 -5.62
C GLU A 697 7.45 14.83 -5.63
N HIS A 698 6.52 15.72 -5.24
CA HIS A 698 6.77 17.16 -5.37
C HIS A 698 7.89 17.60 -4.42
N LEU A 699 7.99 17.02 -3.22
CA LEU A 699 9.06 17.32 -2.28
C LEU A 699 10.48 17.14 -2.86
N LEU A 700 10.68 16.20 -3.79
CA LEU A 700 11.97 15.97 -4.45
C LEU A 700 12.29 17.03 -5.53
N LEU A 701 11.26 17.72 -6.04
CA LEU A 701 11.36 18.84 -6.97
C LEU A 701 11.60 20.18 -6.27
N ARG A 702 11.70 20.20 -4.93
CA ARG A 702 11.95 21.43 -4.17
C ARG A 702 13.30 22.03 -4.58
N PRO A 703 13.39 23.35 -4.73
CA PRO A 703 14.68 24.01 -4.94
C PRO A 703 15.64 23.67 -3.81
N LYS A 704 16.86 23.28 -4.16
CA LYS A 704 17.98 23.22 -3.22
C LYS A 704 18.86 24.46 -3.28
N ARG A 705 18.83 25.21 -4.38
CA ARG A 705 19.33 26.58 -4.41
C ARG A 705 18.43 27.47 -3.57
N ALA A 706 19.03 28.37 -2.80
CA ALA A 706 18.28 29.45 -2.18
C ALA A 706 17.57 30.22 -3.31
N SER A 707 16.24 30.29 -3.23
CA SER A 707 15.47 31.34 -3.88
C SER A 707 16.18 32.67 -3.59
N GLY A 708 16.60 33.41 -4.61
CA GLY A 708 17.14 34.76 -4.40
C GLY A 708 16.18 35.55 -3.52
N PHE A 709 16.68 36.44 -2.68
CA PHE A 709 15.81 37.28 -1.86
C PHE A 709 15.61 38.61 -2.58
N LYS A 710 14.37 39.10 -2.61
CA LYS A 710 14.01 40.46 -3.03
C LYS A 710 14.25 41.39 -1.84
N LEU A 711 14.92 42.51 -2.08
CA LEU A 711 15.10 43.59 -1.12
C LEU A 711 14.19 44.75 -1.55
N VAL A 712 13.10 44.99 -0.82
CA VAL A 712 12.23 46.14 -1.08
C VAL A 712 12.73 47.32 -0.27
N TYR A 713 13.27 48.36 -0.91
CA TYR A 713 13.64 49.59 -0.21
C TYR A 713 12.49 50.60 -0.30
N ARG A 714 11.81 50.83 0.82
CA ARG A 714 10.72 51.81 0.91
C ARG A 714 11.25 53.08 1.56
N ALA A 715 11.55 54.09 0.74
CA ALA A 715 11.82 55.42 1.26
C ALA A 715 10.48 56.14 1.54
N GLU A 716 10.12 56.32 2.81
CA GLU A 716 9.01 57.22 3.16
C GLU A 716 9.53 58.66 3.26
N GLY A 717 8.97 59.56 2.46
CA GLY A 717 9.30 60.99 2.47
C GLY A 717 8.37 61.80 1.56
N GLU A 718 8.20 63.10 1.83
CA GLU A 718 7.20 64.03 1.27
C GLU A 718 7.23 64.27 -0.27
N TYR A 719 8.03 63.53 -1.02
CA TYR A 719 7.99 63.55 -2.48
C TYR A 719 7.36 62.25 -2.98
N GLU A 720 6.22 62.36 -3.68
CA GLU A 720 5.51 61.27 -4.38
C GLU A 720 6.48 60.45 -5.27
N GLY A 721 7.17 59.49 -4.66
CA GLY A 721 8.26 58.73 -5.26
C GLY A 721 7.86 57.27 -5.40
N ILE A 722 8.01 56.74 -6.60
CA ILE A 722 7.81 55.31 -6.89
C ILE A 722 8.75 54.48 -6.00
N PRO A 723 8.28 53.45 -5.27
CA PRO A 723 9.13 52.60 -4.45
C PRO A 723 10.23 51.97 -5.31
N LEU A 724 11.48 52.02 -4.82
CA LEU A 724 12.60 51.38 -5.49
C LEU A 724 12.72 49.94 -5.00
N VAL A 725 12.44 48.99 -5.90
CA VAL A 725 12.64 47.58 -5.61
C VAL A 725 14.01 47.18 -6.11
N PHE A 726 14.85 46.64 -5.23
CA PHE A 726 16.14 46.05 -5.59
C PHE A 726 16.02 44.53 -5.63
N LYS A 727 16.54 43.93 -6.69
CA LYS A 727 16.66 42.48 -6.82
C LYS A 727 18.13 42.09 -6.95
N SER A 728 18.57 41.17 -6.08
CA SER A 728 19.89 40.58 -6.22
C SER A 728 19.95 39.69 -7.45
N ILE A 729 21.09 39.72 -8.14
CA ILE A 729 21.33 38.90 -9.32
C ILE A 729 21.72 37.48 -8.90
N ASP A 730 22.47 37.34 -7.79
CA ASP A 730 22.84 36.09 -7.13
C ASP A 730 22.83 36.35 -5.61
N PHE A 731 22.22 35.51 -4.75
CA PHE A 731 22.17 35.78 -3.30
C PHE A 731 22.30 34.54 -2.40
N GLN A 732 22.97 34.70 -1.24
CA GLN A 732 23.08 33.74 -0.12
C GLN A 732 22.70 34.38 1.25
N PRO A 733 22.00 33.67 2.16
CA PRO A 733 21.07 34.31 3.11
C PRO A 733 21.65 35.23 4.21
N SER A 734 22.63 34.79 5.00
CA SER A 734 22.97 35.49 6.27
C SER A 734 24.22 36.35 6.19
N ALA A 735 25.27 35.87 5.52
CA ALA A 735 26.52 36.60 5.36
C ALA A 735 26.46 37.68 4.26
N GLU A 736 25.58 37.51 3.27
CA GLU A 736 25.46 38.43 2.14
C GLU A 736 24.41 39.51 2.35
N LEU A 737 23.40 39.27 3.19
CA LEU A 737 22.47 40.28 3.70
C LEU A 737 23.20 41.52 4.25
N ASN A 738 24.11 41.28 5.19
CA ASN A 738 24.95 42.34 5.76
C ASN A 738 25.85 42.98 4.69
N ARG A 739 26.26 42.25 3.65
CA ARG A 739 27.07 42.78 2.55
C ARG A 739 26.26 43.67 1.60
N VAL A 740 25.03 43.30 1.27
CA VAL A 740 24.11 44.08 0.42
C VAL A 740 23.71 45.38 1.13
N LEU A 741 23.42 45.30 2.45
CA LEU A 741 23.19 46.48 3.27
C LEU A 741 24.43 47.40 3.29
N ASN A 742 25.63 46.82 3.47
CA ASN A 742 26.88 47.57 3.39
C ASN A 742 27.13 48.16 1.99
N ASP A 743 26.72 47.49 0.92
CA ASP A 743 26.85 48.01 -0.45
C ASP A 743 25.95 49.21 -0.71
N LEU A 744 24.69 49.16 -0.25
CA LEU A 744 23.76 50.27 -0.36
C LEU A 744 24.29 51.50 0.39
N VAL A 745 24.87 51.31 1.58
CA VAL A 745 25.56 52.36 2.33
C VAL A 745 26.79 52.88 1.56
N PHE A 746 27.63 51.99 1.04
CA PHE A 746 28.82 52.35 0.27
C PHE A 746 28.46 53.16 -0.98
N LEU A 747 27.43 52.75 -1.73
CA LEU A 747 26.91 53.44 -2.90
C LEU A 747 26.45 54.87 -2.57
N GLY A 748 25.68 55.05 -1.49
CA GLY A 748 25.26 56.36 -1.00
C GLY A 748 26.43 57.29 -0.65
N THR A 749 27.56 56.73 -0.20
CA THR A 749 28.76 57.51 0.15
C THR A 749 29.65 57.90 -1.03
N VAL A 750 29.74 57.09 -2.10
CA VAL A 750 30.62 57.36 -3.26
C VAL A 750 30.07 58.47 -4.17
N PHE A 751 28.75 58.64 -4.25
CA PHE A 751 28.10 59.63 -5.12
C PHE A 751 28.47 61.09 -4.81
N MET A 752 28.98 61.37 -3.61
CA MET A 752 29.42 62.71 -3.19
C MET A 752 30.80 63.11 -3.73
N ASN A 753 31.67 62.15 -4.08
CA ASN A 753 33.02 62.51 -4.57
C ASN A 753 32.99 63.02 -6.02
N ASP A 754 31.86 62.90 -6.72
CA ASP A 754 31.69 63.24 -8.14
C ASP A 754 30.75 64.43 -8.36
N THR A 755 30.43 65.21 -7.31
CA THR A 755 29.70 66.50 -7.46
C THR A 755 30.63 67.67 -7.83
N GLY A 756 31.86 67.38 -8.28
CA GLY A 756 32.79 68.36 -8.80
C GLY A 756 32.43 68.81 -10.23
N ALA A 757 31.66 69.90 -10.32
CA ALA A 757 31.62 70.86 -11.43
C ALA A 757 31.55 70.33 -12.89
N GLY A 758 30.35 70.38 -13.49
CA GLY A 758 30.21 70.42 -14.95
C GLY A 758 28.90 69.83 -15.45
N ARG A 759 27.88 70.69 -15.65
CA ARG A 759 26.73 70.35 -16.50
C ARG A 759 27.22 70.18 -17.94
N SER A 760 27.32 68.93 -18.41
CA SER A 760 27.60 68.57 -19.79
C SER A 760 26.61 67.50 -20.23
N ASP A 761 25.89 67.78 -21.32
CA ASP A 761 24.84 66.94 -21.92
C ASP A 761 25.40 65.76 -22.73
N THR A 762 26.35 65.00 -22.16
CA THR A 762 26.81 63.71 -22.72
C THR A 762 26.62 62.59 -21.70
N PRO A 763 25.90 61.51 -22.03
CA PRO A 763 25.48 60.51 -21.04
C PRO A 763 26.48 59.36 -20.94
N GLU A 764 27.73 59.62 -20.58
CA GLU A 764 28.69 58.57 -20.23
C GLU A 764 29.53 59.03 -19.03
N PHE A 765 29.09 58.69 -17.82
CA PHE A 765 29.86 58.87 -16.59
C PHE A 765 30.95 57.78 -16.52
N PRO A 766 32.26 58.11 -16.50
CA PRO A 766 33.33 57.10 -16.60
C PRO A 766 33.52 56.21 -15.36
N ASN A 767 32.86 56.52 -14.23
CA ASN A 767 32.97 55.76 -12.97
C ASN A 767 31.59 55.43 -12.36
N SER A 768 30.58 55.19 -13.20
CA SER A 768 29.23 54.93 -12.72
C SER A 768 29.12 53.54 -12.09
N ASN A 769 28.90 53.47 -10.78
CA ASN A 769 28.54 52.24 -10.05
C ASN A 769 27.11 51.75 -10.40
N TYR A 770 26.57 52.17 -11.54
CA TYR A 770 25.27 51.75 -12.05
C TYR A 770 25.18 51.92 -13.58
N LEU A 771 24.39 51.08 -14.24
CA LEU A 771 24.07 51.13 -15.67
C LEU A 771 22.55 51.26 -15.86
N LEU A 772 22.13 52.00 -16.88
CA LEU A 772 20.75 52.00 -17.35
C LEU A 772 20.60 50.98 -18.48
N LEU A 773 19.77 49.97 -18.26
CA LEU A 773 19.49 48.92 -19.25
C LEU A 773 18.13 49.17 -19.89
N GLU A 774 18.06 49.24 -21.20
CA GLU A 774 16.79 49.35 -21.92
C GLU A 774 16.08 48.00 -21.97
N ALA A 775 14.81 47.96 -21.54
CA ALA A 775 14.01 46.74 -21.51
C ALA A 775 13.43 46.43 -22.90
N ARG A 776 13.33 45.14 -23.26
CA ARG A 776 12.71 44.70 -24.53
C ARG A 776 11.26 45.14 -24.70
N GLU A 777 10.54 45.35 -23.60
CA GLU A 777 9.13 45.79 -23.57
C GLU A 777 8.98 47.33 -23.56
N GLY A 778 10.08 48.08 -23.66
CA GLY A 778 10.12 49.54 -23.51
C GLY A 778 10.34 49.98 -22.05
N GLY A 779 11.13 51.04 -21.85
CA GLY A 779 11.52 51.55 -20.53
C GLY A 779 12.93 51.14 -20.11
N TYR A 780 13.33 51.49 -18.88
CA TYR A 780 14.70 51.29 -18.38
C TYR A 780 14.73 50.59 -17.02
N TYR A 781 15.65 49.64 -16.84
CA TYR A 781 16.08 49.14 -15.54
C TYR A 781 17.37 49.82 -15.11
N LEU A 782 17.63 49.83 -13.81
CA LEU A 782 18.88 50.33 -13.26
C LEU A 782 19.68 49.17 -12.67
N LEU A 783 20.90 48.96 -13.16
CA LEU A 783 21.77 47.86 -12.76
C LEU A 783 22.92 48.41 -11.93
N LEU A 784 22.99 48.13 -10.64
CA LEU A 784 24.09 48.52 -9.77
C LEU A 784 25.32 47.62 -10.01
N LEU A 785 26.49 48.24 -10.08
CA LEU A 785 27.78 47.61 -10.31
C LEU A 785 28.70 47.76 -9.10
N ARG A 786 29.46 46.71 -8.78
CA ARG A 786 30.57 46.73 -7.82
C ARG A 786 31.83 46.30 -8.54
N LYS A 787 32.84 47.18 -8.66
CA LYS A 787 34.08 46.90 -9.42
C LYS A 787 33.80 46.32 -10.83
N HIS A 788 32.81 46.89 -11.53
CA HIS A 788 32.31 46.45 -12.85
C HIS A 788 31.53 45.12 -12.88
N THR A 789 31.24 44.50 -11.74
CA THR A 789 30.39 43.29 -11.66
C THR A 789 28.95 43.70 -11.29
N PRO A 790 27.92 43.25 -12.02
CA PRO A 790 26.51 43.47 -11.67
C PRO A 790 26.16 42.86 -10.30
N VAL A 791 25.48 43.62 -9.45
CA VAL A 791 25.09 43.16 -8.11
C VAL A 791 23.57 43.23 -7.88
N LEU A 792 22.94 44.36 -8.19
CA LEU A 792 21.51 44.57 -7.99
C LEU A 792 20.86 45.12 -9.26
N ILE A 793 19.63 44.71 -9.55
CA ILE A 793 18.77 45.36 -10.56
C ILE A 793 17.59 46.06 -9.87
N ALA A 794 17.28 47.26 -10.31
CA ALA A 794 16.23 48.09 -9.75
C ALA A 794 15.19 48.51 -10.79
N GLY A 795 13.94 48.59 -10.35
CA GLY A 795 12.78 48.99 -11.14
C GLY A 795 11.59 49.34 -10.25
N ARG A 796 10.41 49.36 -10.86
CA ARG A 796 9.16 49.75 -10.20
C ARG A 796 8.35 48.53 -9.80
N GLU A 797 7.63 48.64 -8.69
CA GLU A 797 6.70 47.62 -8.19
C GLU A 797 5.37 47.69 -8.95
N GLU A 798 4.86 46.55 -9.41
CA GLU A 798 3.48 46.39 -9.87
C GLU A 798 2.69 45.63 -8.80
N ASP A 799 1.66 46.28 -8.25
CA ASP A 799 0.76 45.69 -7.26
C ASP A 799 -0.24 44.79 -8.00
N THR A 800 -0.10 43.47 -7.87
CA THR A 800 -1.09 42.52 -8.40
C THR A 800 -2.13 42.20 -7.32
N GLU A 801 -3.42 42.21 -7.68
CA GLU A 801 -4.52 41.95 -6.75
C GLU A 801 -4.26 40.68 -5.92
N LYS A 802 -4.11 40.86 -4.60
CA LYS A 802 -3.85 39.86 -3.54
C LYS A 802 -2.38 39.60 -3.18
N GLY A 803 -1.46 40.56 -3.33
CA GLY A 803 -0.21 40.60 -2.55
C GLY A 803 0.65 39.32 -2.62
N LYS A 804 0.61 38.60 -3.75
CA LYS A 804 1.25 37.29 -3.93
C LYS A 804 2.36 37.27 -4.98
N THR A 805 2.49 38.29 -5.82
CA THR A 805 3.63 38.46 -6.73
C THR A 805 3.87 39.93 -7.04
N VAL A 806 5.11 40.38 -6.85
CA VAL A 806 5.58 41.69 -7.31
C VAL A 806 6.43 41.48 -8.55
N ARG A 807 5.99 42.01 -9.70
CA ARG A 807 6.82 42.08 -10.91
C ARG A 807 7.61 43.40 -10.86
N ILE A 808 8.94 43.32 -11.07
CA ILE A 808 9.76 44.53 -11.26
C ILE A 808 9.55 44.98 -12.70
N LEU A 809 8.88 46.11 -12.90
CA LEU A 809 8.70 46.73 -14.20
C LEU A 809 9.83 47.74 -14.47
N PRO A 810 10.19 47.94 -15.75
CA PRO A 810 11.11 49.00 -16.10
C PRO A 810 10.48 50.37 -15.78
N PHE A 811 11.32 51.35 -15.44
CA PHE A 811 10.93 52.76 -15.41
C PHE A 811 10.47 53.20 -16.81
N ARG A 812 9.41 54.00 -16.93
CA ARG A 812 8.85 54.39 -18.25
C ARG A 812 9.83 55.24 -19.03
N THR A 813 10.62 56.07 -18.33
CA THR A 813 11.56 57.00 -18.96
C THR A 813 12.93 56.97 -18.28
N ARG A 814 13.97 57.37 -19.02
CA ARG A 814 15.34 57.51 -18.50
C ARG A 814 15.43 58.53 -17.35
N SER A 815 14.61 59.58 -17.42
CA SER A 815 14.51 60.62 -16.38
C SER A 815 13.87 60.09 -15.09
N GLU A 816 12.83 59.26 -15.20
CA GLU A 816 12.17 58.62 -14.04
C GLU A 816 13.14 57.69 -13.30
N ALA A 817 13.88 56.85 -14.02
CA ALA A 817 14.90 55.98 -13.44
C ALA A 817 16.01 56.78 -12.73
N ARG A 818 16.44 57.90 -13.34
CA ARG A 818 17.48 58.77 -12.78
C ARG A 818 17.02 59.50 -11.52
N GLN A 819 15.78 59.98 -11.49
CA GLN A 819 15.24 60.66 -10.32
C GLN A 819 15.04 59.68 -9.15
N ALA A 820 14.57 58.47 -9.46
CA ALA A 820 14.31 57.44 -8.46
C ALA A 820 15.61 57.05 -7.73
N ILE A 821 16.73 56.86 -8.46
CA ILE A 821 18.02 56.60 -7.81
C ILE A 821 18.53 57.80 -6.99
N LEU A 822 18.39 59.03 -7.48
CA LEU A 822 18.80 60.22 -6.73
C LEU A 822 18.07 60.32 -5.38
N ASN A 823 16.76 60.10 -5.37
CA ASN A 823 15.95 60.11 -4.15
C ASN A 823 16.38 58.99 -3.17
N ALA A 824 16.62 57.78 -3.67
CA ALA A 824 17.09 56.67 -2.83
C ALA A 824 18.47 56.96 -2.22
N MET A 825 19.37 57.57 -2.98
CA MET A 825 20.72 57.91 -2.52
C MET A 825 20.72 59.04 -1.50
N ASP A 826 19.86 60.04 -1.66
CA ASP A 826 19.68 61.14 -0.71
C ASP A 826 19.14 60.60 0.64
N HIS A 827 18.15 59.69 0.60
CA HIS A 827 17.65 59.02 1.80
C HIS A 827 18.73 58.16 2.48
N LEU A 828 19.48 57.35 1.72
CA LEU A 828 20.58 56.53 2.26
C LEU A 828 21.69 57.37 2.93
N GLN A 829 21.87 58.64 2.55
CA GLN A 829 22.80 59.54 3.22
C GLN A 829 22.33 59.98 4.61
N THR A 830 21.02 60.11 4.82
CA THR A 830 20.48 60.45 6.16
C THR A 830 20.73 59.34 7.19
N LEU A 831 20.97 58.10 6.72
CA LEU A 831 21.25 56.92 7.54
C LEU A 831 22.77 56.69 7.78
N LYS A 832 23.63 57.62 7.35
CA LYS A 832 25.10 57.50 7.44
C LYS A 832 25.57 57.35 8.89
N GLY A 833 26.11 56.17 9.22
CA GLY A 833 26.65 55.85 10.56
C GLY A 833 25.76 54.94 11.42
N ASN A 834 24.55 54.59 10.96
CA ASN A 834 23.66 53.64 11.64
C ASN A 834 23.13 52.56 10.67
N PRO A 835 23.93 51.51 10.37
CA PRO A 835 23.55 50.45 9.42
C PRO A 835 22.26 49.70 9.82
N SER A 836 21.98 49.63 11.13
CA SER A 836 20.77 49.01 11.69
C SER A 836 19.47 49.71 11.26
N GLY A 837 19.50 51.02 11.00
CA GLY A 837 18.32 51.77 10.58
C GLY A 837 17.85 51.46 9.15
N ILE A 838 18.67 50.80 8.33
CA ILE A 838 18.25 50.37 6.97
C ILE A 838 17.33 49.15 7.04
N ALA A 839 17.47 48.32 8.08
CA ALA A 839 16.59 47.17 8.30
C ALA A 839 15.12 47.60 8.46
N ASP A 840 14.87 48.79 9.01
CA ASP A 840 13.52 49.35 9.20
C ASP A 840 12.83 49.73 7.89
N PHE A 841 13.59 49.89 6.80
CA PHE A 841 13.11 50.29 5.47
C PHE A 841 13.34 49.22 4.40
N THR A 842 13.74 48.01 4.81
CA THR A 842 14.03 46.89 3.91
C THR A 842 13.20 45.66 4.24
N ASP A 843 12.26 45.31 3.37
CA ASP A 843 11.53 44.04 3.45
C ASP A 843 12.26 42.97 2.62
N PHE A 844 12.50 41.80 3.23
CA PHE A 844 13.12 40.64 2.59
C PHE A 844 12.07 39.59 2.25
N GLU A 845 11.90 39.33 0.95
CA GLU A 845 10.97 38.30 0.48
C GLU A 845 11.74 37.23 -0.32
N PRO A 846 11.62 35.93 0.02
CA PRO A 846 12.18 34.87 -0.82
C PRO A 846 11.48 34.86 -2.19
N GLU A 847 12.25 34.93 -3.27
CA GLU A 847 11.75 34.94 -4.64
C GLU A 847 11.45 33.51 -5.12
N PRO A 848 10.22 33.19 -5.57
CA PRO A 848 9.99 31.90 -6.23
C PRO A 848 10.90 31.77 -7.45
N LEU A 849 11.55 30.60 -7.61
CA LEU A 849 12.39 30.30 -8.79
C LEU A 849 11.68 30.77 -10.07
N SER A 850 12.34 31.71 -10.76
CA SER A 850 11.75 32.55 -11.79
C SER A 850 11.17 31.73 -12.96
N GLY A 851 9.84 31.76 -13.12
CA GLY A 851 9.15 31.24 -14.31
C GLY A 851 7.70 30.78 -14.12
N LEU A 852 7.28 30.46 -12.89
CA LEU A 852 5.91 30.05 -12.59
C LEU A 852 5.35 30.95 -11.48
N ALA A 853 4.72 32.06 -11.87
CA ALA A 853 4.19 33.11 -10.98
C ALA A 853 3.06 32.66 -10.02
N HIS A 854 2.80 31.35 -9.90
CA HIS A 854 1.60 30.79 -9.28
C HIS A 854 1.84 29.54 -8.41
N ILE A 855 3.09 29.13 -8.16
CA ILE A 855 3.37 28.03 -7.23
C ILE A 855 3.15 28.55 -5.80
N GLU A 856 2.10 28.06 -5.12
CA GLU A 856 1.84 28.37 -3.72
C GLU A 856 3.01 27.93 -2.82
N ARG A 857 3.27 28.66 -1.71
CA ARG A 857 4.37 28.33 -0.76
C ARG A 857 4.35 26.86 -0.29
N ASP A 858 3.17 26.24 -0.16
CA ASP A 858 3.00 24.84 0.28
C ASP A 858 2.76 23.84 -0.88
N PHE A 859 3.21 24.15 -2.11
CA PHE A 859 3.00 23.28 -3.27
C PHE A 859 3.75 21.94 -3.18
N TYR A 860 4.93 21.92 -2.54
CA TYR A 860 5.84 20.78 -2.52
C TYR A 860 5.52 19.73 -1.45
N SER A 861 4.97 20.18 -0.32
CA SER A 861 4.75 19.35 0.85
C SER A 861 3.65 18.31 0.59
N HIS A 862 3.92 17.05 0.95
CA HIS A 862 2.92 15.97 0.96
C HIS A 862 2.07 15.88 -0.32
N ARG A 863 2.69 16.05 -1.50
CA ARG A 863 2.02 16.05 -2.80
C ARG A 863 2.66 15.10 -3.79
N LEU A 864 1.80 14.33 -4.45
CA LEU A 864 2.13 13.38 -5.52
C LEU A 864 1.40 13.74 -6.81
N SER A 865 2.06 13.59 -7.95
CA SER A 865 1.43 13.60 -9.26
C SER A 865 1.58 12.25 -9.95
N PHE A 866 0.46 11.69 -10.42
CA PHE A 866 0.43 10.53 -11.30
C PHE A 866 0.36 11.02 -12.74
N VAL A 867 1.38 10.74 -13.53
CA VAL A 867 1.48 11.15 -14.95
C VAL A 867 1.25 9.94 -15.83
N LEU A 868 0.17 9.98 -16.63
CA LEU A 868 -0.34 8.87 -17.42
C LEU A 868 -0.46 9.25 -18.91
N PRO A 869 -0.22 8.31 -19.84
CA PRO A 869 -0.50 8.52 -21.24
C PRO A 869 -2.01 8.47 -21.52
N ASP A 870 -2.51 9.27 -22.46
CA ASP A 870 -3.93 9.34 -22.75
C ASP A 870 -4.40 8.47 -23.93
N TRP A 871 -3.46 7.75 -24.56
CA TRP A 871 -3.65 7.03 -25.83
C TRP A 871 -3.68 5.50 -25.78
N PRO A 872 -3.20 4.77 -24.76
CA PRO A 872 -3.42 3.33 -24.69
C PRO A 872 -4.91 2.98 -24.69
N THR A 873 -5.28 1.85 -25.25
CA THR A 873 -6.69 1.45 -25.47
C THR A 873 -7.51 1.55 -24.18
N TYR A 874 -7.00 1.03 -23.07
CA TYR A 874 -7.69 1.09 -21.77
C TYR A 874 -7.65 2.49 -21.16
N PHE A 875 -6.57 3.23 -21.35
CA PHE A 875 -6.45 4.59 -20.84
C PHE A 875 -7.27 5.59 -21.66
N GLN A 876 -7.86 5.18 -22.78
CA GLN A 876 -8.88 5.96 -23.49
C GLN A 876 -10.29 5.74 -22.92
N ASP A 877 -10.50 4.70 -22.13
CA ASP A 877 -11.78 4.39 -21.52
C ASP A 877 -12.01 5.20 -20.23
N PRO A 878 -13.02 6.08 -20.18
CA PRO A 878 -13.33 6.88 -19.00
C PRO A 878 -13.55 6.04 -17.73
N ASP A 879 -14.15 4.85 -17.86
CA ASP A 879 -14.45 3.97 -16.72
C ASP A 879 -13.16 3.40 -16.13
N TYR A 880 -12.23 3.02 -17.00
CA TYR A 880 -10.91 2.55 -16.57
C TYR A 880 -10.10 3.68 -15.93
N ARG A 881 -10.16 4.91 -16.45
CA ARG A 881 -9.51 6.07 -15.80
C ARG A 881 -10.02 6.28 -14.39
N GLN A 882 -11.33 6.28 -14.21
CA GLN A 882 -11.94 6.46 -12.90
C GLN A 882 -11.54 5.34 -11.94
N LEU A 883 -11.52 4.10 -12.42
CA LEU A 883 -11.02 2.95 -11.67
C LEU A 883 -9.56 3.12 -11.24
N PHE A 884 -8.70 3.54 -12.16
CA PHE A 884 -7.29 3.80 -11.87
C PHE A 884 -7.19 4.82 -10.73
N GLU A 885 -7.86 5.96 -10.88
CA GLU A 885 -7.82 7.04 -9.88
C GLU A 885 -8.35 6.60 -8.51
N GLN A 886 -9.41 5.81 -8.46
CA GLN A 886 -9.95 5.26 -7.21
C GLN A 886 -9.02 4.23 -6.59
N THR A 887 -8.44 3.35 -7.39
CA THR A 887 -7.47 2.33 -6.94
C THR A 887 -6.28 3.02 -6.30
N VAL A 888 -5.78 4.08 -6.93
CA VAL A 888 -4.75 4.95 -6.33
C VAL A 888 -5.27 5.50 -5.00
N ARG A 889 -6.38 6.24 -4.97
CA ARG A 889 -6.92 6.87 -3.74
C ARG A 889 -7.10 5.92 -2.56
N LEU A 890 -7.45 4.65 -2.81
CA LEU A 890 -7.63 3.64 -1.76
C LEU A 890 -6.30 3.09 -1.21
N ASN A 891 -5.18 3.28 -1.91
CA ASN A 891 -3.88 2.73 -1.57
C ASN A 891 -2.84 3.77 -1.14
N ILE A 892 -3.12 5.07 -1.26
CA ILE A 892 -2.18 6.12 -0.83
C ILE A 892 -2.32 6.42 0.68
N PRO A 893 -1.24 6.84 1.36
CA PRO A 893 -1.31 7.43 2.71
C PRO A 893 -2.25 8.64 2.81
N VAL A 894 -3.12 8.66 3.82
CA VAL A 894 -4.21 9.65 3.95
C VAL A 894 -3.76 11.12 3.98
N HIS A 895 -2.53 11.39 4.45
CA HIS A 895 -2.00 12.74 4.58
C HIS A 895 -1.43 13.30 3.26
N LEU A 896 -1.28 12.47 2.23
CA LEU A 896 -0.77 12.90 0.93
C LEU A 896 -1.90 13.45 0.06
N SER A 897 -1.60 14.50 -0.67
CA SER A 897 -2.43 15.04 -1.74
C SER A 897 -2.02 14.45 -3.09
N ILE A 898 -2.98 14.14 -3.95
CA ILE A 898 -2.71 13.55 -5.28
C ILE A 898 -3.34 14.35 -6.40
N GLN A 899 -2.65 14.38 -7.52
CA GLN A 899 -3.14 14.89 -8.79
C GLN A 899 -2.88 13.89 -9.91
N PHE A 900 -3.79 13.83 -10.89
CA PHE A 900 -3.64 13.01 -12.10
C PHE A 900 -3.39 13.92 -13.30
N LYS A 901 -2.44 13.53 -14.16
CA LYS A 901 -2.05 14.23 -15.38
C LYS A 901 -2.09 13.26 -16.55
N TRP A 902 -3.13 13.37 -17.37
CA TRP A 902 -3.28 12.59 -18.60
C TRP A 902 -2.63 13.37 -19.75
N LEU A 903 -1.46 12.93 -20.21
CA LEU A 903 -0.69 13.61 -21.24
C LEU A 903 -0.90 12.97 -22.61
N GLY A 904 -1.01 13.81 -23.64
CA GLY A 904 -0.93 13.37 -25.03
C GLY A 904 0.48 12.92 -25.40
N PHE A 905 0.61 12.16 -26.50
CA PHE A 905 1.88 11.56 -26.94
C PHE A 905 3.08 12.52 -26.93
N LYS A 906 2.96 13.69 -27.57
CA LYS A 906 4.06 14.68 -27.64
C LYS A 906 4.42 15.27 -26.27
N GLN A 907 3.43 15.51 -25.42
CA GLN A 907 3.65 16.02 -24.07
C GLN A 907 4.35 14.96 -23.21
N MET A 908 3.94 13.69 -23.33
CA MET A 908 4.58 12.58 -22.63
C MET A 908 6.02 12.38 -23.11
N GLN A 909 6.30 12.41 -24.42
CA GLN A 909 7.66 12.27 -24.93
C GLN A 909 8.61 13.34 -24.37
N ALA A 910 8.14 14.60 -24.30
CA ALA A 910 8.91 15.68 -23.69
C ALA A 910 9.09 15.46 -22.19
N PHE A 911 8.01 15.11 -21.48
CA PHE A 911 8.05 14.79 -20.04
C PHE A 911 9.03 13.65 -19.73
N GLU A 912 8.97 12.53 -20.47
CA GLU A 912 9.84 11.36 -20.29
C GLU A 912 11.31 11.73 -20.39
N LYS A 913 11.67 12.52 -21.42
CA LYS A 913 13.04 12.99 -21.63
C LYS A 913 13.53 13.85 -20.46
N THR A 914 12.71 14.78 -20.00
CA THR A 914 13.04 15.68 -18.89
C THR A 914 13.09 14.91 -17.57
N PHE A 915 12.16 13.97 -17.34
CA PHE A 915 12.11 13.15 -16.13
C PHE A 915 13.30 12.19 -16.04
N GLN A 916 13.66 11.51 -17.14
CA GLN A 916 14.86 10.69 -17.21
C GLN A 916 16.11 11.52 -16.90
N SER A 917 16.28 12.67 -17.54
CA SER A 917 17.42 13.57 -17.30
C SER A 917 17.48 14.03 -15.84
N TRP A 918 16.31 14.30 -15.23
CA TRP A 918 16.23 14.69 -13.82
C TRP A 918 16.65 13.56 -12.87
N LEU A 919 16.21 12.32 -13.13
CA LEU A 919 16.63 11.15 -12.37
C LEU A 919 18.14 10.91 -12.44
N GLU A 920 18.72 11.01 -13.64
CA GLU A 920 20.17 10.86 -13.85
C GLU A 920 20.98 11.90 -13.05
N VAL A 921 20.52 13.16 -13.04
CA VAL A 921 21.17 14.23 -12.26
C VAL A 921 21.04 13.99 -10.76
N LYS A 922 19.87 13.55 -10.26
CA LYS A 922 19.65 13.26 -8.83
C LYS A 922 20.47 12.07 -8.32
N THR A 923 20.78 11.11 -9.20
CA THR A 923 21.58 9.93 -8.88
C THR A 923 23.06 10.27 -8.67
N ALA A 924 23.58 11.28 -9.36
CA ALA A 924 25.00 11.66 -9.26
C ALA A 924 25.32 12.34 -7.92
N ASP A 925 26.27 11.78 -7.15
CA ASP A 925 26.75 12.33 -5.87
C ASP A 925 27.29 13.78 -5.97
N SER A 926 27.61 14.23 -7.19
CA SER A 926 28.09 15.57 -7.51
C SER A 926 27.05 16.44 -8.22
N ALA A 927 25.74 16.15 -8.05
CA ALA A 927 24.67 16.87 -8.74
C ALA A 927 24.91 18.38 -8.65
N ASP A 928 25.16 19.04 -9.79
CA ASP A 928 25.07 20.49 -9.87
C ASP A 928 23.64 20.85 -9.44
N PRO A 929 23.46 21.44 -8.24
CA PRO A 929 22.13 21.69 -7.69
C PRO A 929 21.28 22.52 -8.65
N GLY A 930 21.93 23.29 -9.55
CA GLY A 930 21.25 24.03 -10.59
C GLY A 930 20.59 23.24 -11.65
N LYS A 931 21.33 22.31 -12.25
CA LYS A 931 20.77 21.50 -13.31
C LYS A 931 19.58 20.69 -12.80
N ALA A 932 19.64 20.22 -11.55
CA ALA A 932 18.53 19.56 -10.90
C ALA A 932 17.33 20.49 -10.69
N ASP A 933 17.56 21.72 -10.23
CA ASP A 933 16.51 22.72 -10.00
C ASP A 933 15.87 23.19 -11.33
N ASP A 934 16.67 23.39 -12.39
CA ASP A 934 16.21 23.77 -13.73
C ASP A 934 15.31 22.69 -14.34
N LEU A 935 15.73 21.43 -14.26
CA LEU A 935 14.92 20.28 -14.70
C LEU A 935 13.68 20.11 -13.84
N SER A 936 13.76 20.41 -12.53
CA SER A 936 12.58 20.40 -11.65
C SER A 936 11.56 21.45 -12.07
N LEU A 937 11.99 22.65 -12.44
CA LEU A 937 11.12 23.69 -12.99
C LEU A 937 10.46 23.28 -14.30
N GLU A 938 11.20 22.62 -15.19
CA GLU A 938 10.65 22.12 -16.44
C GLU A 938 9.59 21.03 -16.19
N LEU A 939 9.86 20.09 -15.28
CA LEU A 939 8.88 19.10 -14.84
C LEU A 939 7.63 19.75 -14.26
N LEU A 940 7.79 20.78 -13.42
CA LEU A 940 6.69 21.51 -12.81
C LEU A 940 5.73 22.13 -13.84
N ARG A 941 6.18 22.49 -15.04
CA ARG A 941 5.30 22.99 -16.12
C ARG A 941 4.24 21.96 -16.56
N TYR A 942 4.58 20.68 -16.55
CA TYR A 942 3.63 19.59 -16.84
C TYR A 942 2.71 19.30 -15.65
N LEU A 943 3.16 19.61 -14.43
CA LEU A 943 2.43 19.33 -13.20
C LEU A 943 1.52 20.49 -12.77
N HIS A 944 1.83 21.73 -13.14
CA HIS A 944 1.09 22.91 -12.71
C HIS A 944 -0.31 22.99 -13.38
N PRO A 945 -1.34 23.55 -12.72
CA PRO A 945 -2.67 23.72 -13.30
C PRO A 945 -2.86 24.86 -14.34
N SER A 946 -1.84 25.50 -14.91
CA SER A 946 -2.04 26.72 -15.71
C SER A 946 -1.35 26.69 -17.08
N ASP A 947 -2.14 26.34 -18.11
CA ASP A 947 -2.32 27.13 -19.34
C ASP A 947 -3.49 26.51 -20.13
N ASP A 948 -4.71 26.83 -19.70
CA ASP A 948 -5.89 26.72 -20.55
C ASP A 948 -6.77 27.94 -20.31
N ILE A 949 -6.30 29.09 -20.83
CA ILE A 949 -7.00 30.39 -20.79
C ILE A 949 -8.38 30.28 -21.45
N GLU A 950 -8.57 29.36 -22.42
CA GLU A 950 -9.87 29.10 -23.04
C GLU A 950 -10.88 28.51 -22.04
N SER A 951 -10.43 27.67 -21.10
CA SER A 951 -11.31 27.09 -20.06
C SER A 951 -11.82 28.12 -19.06
N ARG A 952 -11.07 29.20 -18.80
CA ARG A 952 -11.45 30.27 -17.84
C ARG A 952 -12.42 31.28 -18.45
N ILE A 953 -12.36 31.52 -19.76
CA ILE A 953 -13.35 32.34 -20.48
C ILE A 953 -14.70 31.59 -20.59
N ALA A 954 -14.67 30.26 -20.75
CA ALA A 954 -15.86 29.42 -20.61
C ALA A 954 -16.31 29.24 -19.14
N GLY A 955 -15.38 29.41 -18.20
CA GLY A 955 -15.49 29.06 -16.78
C GLY A 955 -16.25 30.06 -15.90
N SER A 956 -16.47 31.32 -16.33
CA SER A 956 -17.29 32.26 -15.56
C SER A 956 -18.79 31.89 -15.54
N ARG A 957 -19.21 30.94 -16.39
CA ARG A 957 -20.51 30.27 -16.31
C ARG A 957 -20.47 28.96 -15.51
N ALA A 958 -19.28 28.41 -15.26
CA ALA A 958 -19.06 27.11 -14.64
C ALA A 958 -18.80 27.15 -13.11
N GLU A 959 -18.34 28.29 -12.57
CA GLU A 959 -18.13 28.43 -11.12
C GLU A 959 -19.43 28.59 -10.32
N LYS A 960 -20.56 28.92 -10.99
CA LYS A 960 -21.91 28.72 -10.39
C LYS A 960 -22.45 27.29 -10.55
N THR A 961 -21.78 26.43 -11.32
CA THR A 961 -22.14 25.01 -11.47
C THR A 961 -21.28 24.05 -10.67
N ALA A 962 -20.28 24.50 -9.91
CA ALA A 962 -19.49 23.62 -9.04
C ALA A 962 -20.34 22.95 -7.93
N ALA A 963 -21.41 23.61 -7.48
CA ALA A 963 -22.43 23.01 -6.62
C ALA A 963 -23.38 22.04 -7.37
N ALA A 964 -23.32 21.98 -8.70
CA ALA A 964 -24.14 21.14 -9.57
C ALA A 964 -23.35 20.04 -10.33
N THR A 965 -22.01 20.02 -10.22
CA THR A 965 -21.14 19.09 -10.97
C THR A 965 -21.28 17.62 -10.55
N PRO A 966 -21.40 17.24 -9.26
CA PRO A 966 -21.57 15.83 -8.89
C PRO A 966 -22.88 15.23 -9.44
N LEU A 967 -23.96 16.03 -9.46
CA LEU A 967 -25.27 15.62 -9.96
C LEU A 967 -25.32 15.54 -11.49
N ARG A 968 -24.61 16.44 -12.19
CA ARG A 968 -24.46 16.40 -13.66
C ARG A 968 -23.60 15.22 -14.11
N PHE A 969 -22.54 14.89 -13.38
CA PHE A 969 -21.72 13.71 -13.65
C PHE A 969 -22.50 12.42 -13.37
N PHE A 970 -23.27 12.36 -12.27
CA PHE A 970 -24.15 11.22 -12.00
C PHE A 970 -25.25 11.09 -13.07
N LYS A 971 -25.90 12.19 -13.49
CA LYS A 971 -26.91 12.19 -14.56
C LYS A 971 -26.33 11.90 -15.96
N ALA A 972 -25.07 12.24 -16.24
CA ALA A 972 -24.38 11.90 -17.48
C ALA A 972 -23.89 10.43 -17.47
N ALA A 973 -23.43 9.95 -16.31
CA ALA A 973 -23.12 8.54 -16.04
C ALA A 973 -24.37 7.64 -16.09
N TYR A 974 -25.53 8.18 -15.72
CA TYR A 974 -26.85 7.51 -15.78
C TYR A 974 -27.25 7.05 -17.18
N SER A 975 -26.67 7.65 -18.22
CA SER A 975 -26.92 7.33 -19.62
C SER A 975 -25.99 6.24 -20.18
N HIS A 976 -25.01 5.75 -19.41
CA HIS A 976 -24.03 4.75 -19.88
C HIS A 976 -24.34 3.36 -19.29
N PRO A 977 -24.58 2.31 -20.10
CA PRO A 977 -24.95 0.97 -19.64
C PRO A 977 -23.90 0.21 -18.79
N ASP A 978 -22.70 0.77 -18.60
CA ASP A 978 -21.52 0.01 -18.18
C ASP A 978 -20.89 0.49 -16.85
N LEU A 979 -21.48 1.46 -16.15
CA LEU A 979 -21.01 1.87 -14.84
C LEU A 979 -21.19 0.75 -13.80
N ARG A 980 -20.10 0.35 -13.15
CA ARG A 980 -20.08 -0.82 -12.26
C ARG A 980 -20.46 -0.44 -10.85
N PHE A 981 -21.65 -0.85 -10.43
CA PHE A 981 -22.18 -0.62 -9.09
C PHE A 981 -21.27 -1.17 -7.97
N SER A 982 -20.37 -2.11 -8.27
CA SER A 982 -19.34 -2.61 -7.35
C SER A 982 -18.34 -1.55 -6.86
N TYR A 983 -18.20 -0.42 -7.55
CA TYR A 983 -17.40 0.71 -7.05
C TYR A 983 -18.00 1.37 -5.81
N PHE A 984 -19.32 1.31 -5.69
CA PHE A 984 -20.07 1.96 -4.62
C PHE A 984 -20.60 0.92 -3.63
N LEU A 985 -20.99 -0.25 -4.10
CA LEU A 985 -21.59 -1.32 -3.31
C LEU A 985 -20.55 -2.38 -2.96
N ARG A 986 -20.53 -2.78 -1.68
CA ARG A 986 -19.66 -3.85 -1.18
C ARG A 986 -20.45 -5.14 -1.04
N GLU A 987 -19.77 -6.28 -1.07
CA GLU A 987 -20.41 -7.61 -0.99
C GLU A 987 -21.30 -7.80 0.25
N ASN A 988 -21.05 -7.04 1.32
CA ASN A 988 -21.83 -7.04 2.56
C ASN A 988 -23.01 -6.05 2.58
N ASP A 989 -23.26 -5.30 1.51
CA ASP A 989 -24.38 -4.36 1.40
C ASP A 989 -25.64 -5.05 0.90
N LEU A 990 -26.27 -5.84 1.77
CA LEU A 990 -27.45 -6.62 1.40
C LEU A 990 -28.64 -5.73 0.97
N GLN A 991 -28.66 -4.47 1.40
CA GLN A 991 -29.68 -3.48 1.01
C GLN A 991 -29.60 -3.04 -0.47
N ALA A 992 -28.57 -3.47 -1.20
CA ALA A 992 -28.53 -3.34 -2.67
C ALA A 992 -29.55 -4.25 -3.38
N ILE A 993 -30.02 -5.27 -2.69
CA ILE A 993 -31.02 -6.23 -3.19
C ILE A 993 -32.41 -5.65 -2.94
N ASP A 994 -33.21 -5.56 -3.99
CA ASP A 994 -34.57 -5.04 -3.92
C ASP A 994 -35.43 -5.90 -2.98
N GLY A 995 -36.09 -5.24 -2.03
CA GLY A 995 -36.87 -5.83 -0.94
C GLY A 995 -36.12 -6.05 0.38
N ILE A 996 -34.79 -5.89 0.44
CA ILE A 996 -34.03 -6.01 1.70
C ILE A 996 -33.83 -4.64 2.35
N GLY A 997 -34.61 -4.35 3.40
CA GLY A 997 -34.46 -3.16 4.23
C GLY A 997 -33.53 -3.34 5.44
N PRO A 998 -33.27 -2.29 6.24
CA PRO A 998 -32.39 -2.34 7.41
C PRO A 998 -32.77 -3.39 8.47
N GLU A 999 -34.07 -3.59 8.70
CA GLU A 999 -34.59 -4.58 9.64
C GLU A 999 -34.32 -6.01 9.16
N THR A 1000 -34.66 -6.29 7.90
CA THR A 1000 -34.40 -7.58 7.23
C THR A 1000 -32.91 -7.90 7.17
N GLU A 1001 -32.08 -6.92 6.85
CA GLU A 1001 -30.62 -7.06 6.85
C GLU A 1001 -30.10 -7.39 8.27
N GLY A 1002 -30.64 -6.76 9.31
CA GLY A 1002 -30.32 -7.08 10.71
C GLY A 1002 -30.61 -8.54 11.06
N ILE A 1003 -31.77 -9.04 10.64
CA ILE A 1003 -32.16 -10.45 10.83
C ILE A 1003 -31.19 -11.38 10.09
N LEU A 1004 -30.91 -11.11 8.81
CA LEU A 1004 -29.96 -11.90 8.01
C LEU A 1004 -28.56 -11.93 8.62
N LYS A 1005 -28.03 -10.78 9.06
CA LYS A 1005 -26.70 -10.68 9.68
C LYS A 1005 -26.61 -11.38 11.02
N SER A 1006 -27.68 -11.33 11.83
CA SER A 1006 -27.77 -12.06 13.11
C SER A 1006 -27.74 -13.59 12.90
N ALA A 1007 -28.17 -14.04 11.73
CA ALA A 1007 -28.19 -15.44 11.32
C ALA A 1007 -26.95 -15.89 10.54
N GLY A 1008 -25.92 -15.03 10.46
CA GLY A 1008 -24.68 -15.31 9.74
C GLY A 1008 -24.72 -15.07 8.23
N VAL A 1009 -25.83 -14.58 7.67
CA VAL A 1009 -25.89 -14.16 6.26
C VAL A 1009 -25.39 -12.72 6.15
N ARG A 1010 -24.10 -12.55 5.88
CA ARG A 1010 -23.42 -11.25 5.88
C ARG A 1010 -22.98 -10.74 4.51
N SER A 1011 -23.15 -11.52 3.44
CA SER A 1011 -22.76 -11.13 2.08
C SER A 1011 -23.75 -11.61 1.02
N TRP A 1012 -23.69 -11.03 -0.18
CA TRP A 1012 -24.51 -11.48 -1.32
C TRP A 1012 -24.26 -12.94 -1.68
N ILE A 1013 -23.01 -13.42 -1.62
CA ILE A 1013 -22.69 -14.85 -1.78
C ILE A 1013 -23.37 -15.67 -0.68
N GLY A 1014 -23.25 -15.21 0.57
CA GLY A 1014 -23.89 -15.86 1.72
C GLY A 1014 -25.40 -15.98 1.55
N LEU A 1015 -26.04 -14.95 1.00
CA LEU A 1015 -27.48 -14.93 0.71
C LEU A 1015 -27.83 -15.83 -0.48
N ALA A 1016 -27.06 -15.78 -1.57
CA ALA A 1016 -27.30 -16.56 -2.79
C ALA A 1016 -27.20 -18.09 -2.57
N VAL A 1017 -26.28 -18.53 -1.71
CA VAL A 1017 -25.99 -19.95 -1.47
C VAL A 1017 -26.87 -20.55 -0.37
N LYS A 1018 -27.49 -19.74 0.49
CA LYS A 1018 -28.36 -20.23 1.58
C LYS A 1018 -29.59 -20.96 1.02
N LYS A 1019 -30.03 -22.05 1.66
CA LYS A 1019 -31.25 -22.76 1.26
C LYS A 1019 -32.48 -21.88 1.49
N GLU A 1020 -33.48 -22.04 0.63
CA GLU A 1020 -34.72 -21.25 0.69
C GLU A 1020 -35.52 -21.54 1.96
N ASP A 1021 -35.61 -22.81 2.34
CA ASP A 1021 -36.36 -23.23 3.52
C ASP A 1021 -35.72 -22.69 4.81
N ASP A 1022 -34.38 -22.69 4.91
CA ASP A 1022 -33.64 -22.09 6.03
C ASP A 1022 -33.94 -20.58 6.17
N LEU A 1023 -34.06 -19.86 5.05
CA LEU A 1023 -34.39 -18.43 5.06
C LEU A 1023 -35.85 -18.20 5.47
N LEU A 1024 -36.78 -19.04 5.03
CA LEU A 1024 -38.19 -18.95 5.43
C LEU A 1024 -38.38 -19.25 6.92
N GLU A 1025 -37.70 -20.28 7.44
CA GLU A 1025 -37.69 -20.59 8.88
C GLU A 1025 -37.11 -19.44 9.69
N LEU A 1026 -36.03 -18.82 9.21
CA LEU A 1026 -35.41 -17.65 9.84
C LEU A 1026 -36.40 -16.50 10.04
N PHE A 1027 -37.10 -16.09 8.97
CA PHE A 1027 -38.03 -14.97 9.03
C PHE A 1027 -39.27 -15.32 9.83
N THR A 1028 -39.73 -16.57 9.78
CA THR A 1028 -40.83 -17.08 10.62
C THR A 1028 -40.47 -17.00 12.11
N ALA A 1029 -39.25 -17.41 12.49
CA ALA A 1029 -38.75 -17.30 13.86
C ALA A 1029 -38.60 -15.84 14.32
N ALA A 1030 -38.22 -14.95 13.41
CA ALA A 1030 -38.15 -13.51 13.66
C ALA A 1030 -39.52 -12.79 13.64
N LYS A 1031 -40.63 -13.53 13.47
CA LYS A 1031 -42.00 -12.99 13.32
C LYS A 1031 -42.16 -12.02 12.15
N PHE A 1032 -41.32 -12.15 11.12
CA PHE A 1032 -41.36 -11.35 9.90
C PHE A 1032 -42.05 -12.15 8.78
N LYS A 1033 -43.14 -11.62 8.22
CA LYS A 1033 -43.88 -12.31 7.15
C LYS A 1033 -43.21 -12.05 5.80
N ILE A 1034 -42.76 -13.11 5.14
CA ILE A 1034 -42.20 -13.07 3.79
C ILE A 1034 -42.64 -14.28 2.98
N GLY A 1035 -42.91 -14.09 1.69
CA GLY A 1035 -43.29 -15.16 0.77
C GLY A 1035 -42.08 -15.91 0.22
N LYS A 1036 -42.28 -17.16 -0.20
CA LYS A 1036 -41.25 -17.95 -0.89
C LYS A 1036 -40.75 -17.29 -2.17
N GLN A 1037 -41.64 -16.59 -2.89
CA GLN A 1037 -41.30 -15.87 -4.13
C GLN A 1037 -40.34 -14.71 -3.87
N ASP A 1038 -40.49 -13.99 -2.75
CA ASP A 1038 -39.61 -12.89 -2.37
C ASP A 1038 -38.19 -13.39 -2.07
N VAL A 1039 -38.08 -14.50 -1.33
CA VAL A 1039 -36.79 -15.15 -1.02
C VAL A 1039 -36.08 -15.63 -2.28
N GLN A 1040 -36.82 -16.21 -3.23
CA GLN A 1040 -36.26 -16.63 -4.52
C GLN A 1040 -35.74 -15.44 -5.32
N TYR A 1041 -36.50 -14.35 -5.36
CA TYR A 1041 -36.11 -13.12 -6.03
C TYR A 1041 -34.86 -12.49 -5.40
N TRP A 1042 -34.76 -12.47 -4.06
CA TRP A 1042 -33.55 -12.00 -3.37
C TRP A 1042 -32.33 -12.84 -3.69
N LYS A 1043 -32.46 -14.17 -3.75
CA LYS A 1043 -31.34 -15.05 -4.10
C LYS A 1043 -30.87 -14.85 -5.54
N GLN A 1044 -31.79 -14.65 -6.48
CA GLN A 1044 -31.44 -14.36 -7.88
C GLN A 1044 -30.68 -13.04 -8.01
N GLN A 1045 -31.17 -12.00 -7.36
CA GLN A 1045 -30.50 -10.70 -7.31
C GLN A 1045 -29.14 -10.79 -6.60
N ALA A 1046 -29.06 -11.48 -5.46
CA ALA A 1046 -27.83 -11.65 -4.70
C ALA A 1046 -26.79 -12.46 -5.48
N LYS A 1047 -27.22 -13.45 -6.25
CA LYS A 1047 -26.35 -14.17 -7.19
C LYS A 1047 -25.80 -13.24 -8.27
N ALA A 1048 -26.66 -12.44 -8.90
CA ALA A 1048 -26.24 -11.46 -9.90
C ALA A 1048 -25.25 -10.43 -9.32
N ALA A 1049 -25.50 -9.92 -8.11
CA ALA A 1049 -24.61 -9.01 -7.39
C ALA A 1049 -23.27 -9.67 -7.02
N ALA A 1050 -23.29 -10.91 -6.51
CA ALA A 1050 -22.12 -11.70 -6.17
C ALA A 1050 -21.24 -12.04 -7.38
N GLU A 1051 -21.86 -12.33 -8.52
CA GLU A 1051 -21.18 -12.56 -9.79
C GLU A 1051 -20.73 -11.25 -10.45
N GLY A 1052 -21.11 -10.10 -9.87
CA GLY A 1052 -20.93 -8.75 -10.39
C GLY A 1052 -21.57 -8.53 -11.76
N ASN A 1053 -22.62 -9.29 -12.08
CA ASN A 1053 -23.45 -9.11 -13.27
C ASN A 1053 -24.50 -8.04 -12.99
N TRP A 1054 -24.04 -6.79 -12.94
CA TRP A 1054 -24.88 -5.64 -12.60
C TRP A 1054 -25.98 -5.39 -13.62
N ASN A 1055 -25.71 -5.60 -14.91
CA ASN A 1055 -26.71 -5.42 -15.96
C ASN A 1055 -27.87 -6.39 -15.76
N SER A 1056 -27.60 -7.63 -15.35
CA SER A 1056 -28.65 -8.58 -14.99
C SER A 1056 -29.40 -8.18 -13.72
N LEU A 1057 -28.71 -7.68 -12.69
CA LEU A 1057 -29.35 -7.19 -11.47
C LEU A 1057 -30.28 -6.00 -11.74
N ILE A 1058 -29.80 -5.00 -12.47
CA ILE A 1058 -30.56 -3.81 -12.83
C ILE A 1058 -31.75 -4.18 -13.71
N LYS A 1059 -31.56 -5.06 -14.70
CA LYS A 1059 -32.65 -5.54 -15.54
C LYS A 1059 -33.73 -6.26 -14.73
N LEU A 1060 -33.34 -7.08 -13.75
CA LEU A 1060 -34.27 -7.77 -12.84
C LEU A 1060 -35.06 -6.79 -11.96
N GLN A 1061 -34.42 -5.73 -11.45
CA GLN A 1061 -35.07 -4.71 -10.62
C GLN A 1061 -35.97 -3.80 -11.46
N ARG A 1062 -35.49 -3.38 -12.63
CA ARG A 1062 -36.22 -2.47 -13.53
C ARG A 1062 -37.46 -3.13 -14.13
N SER A 1063 -37.39 -4.41 -14.52
CA SER A 1063 -38.57 -5.14 -15.01
C SER A 1063 -39.67 -5.27 -13.96
N LYS A 1064 -39.29 -5.44 -12.69
CA LYS A 1064 -40.25 -5.46 -11.57
C LYS A 1064 -40.87 -4.09 -11.33
N ILE A 1065 -40.06 -3.03 -11.34
CA ILE A 1065 -40.55 -1.64 -11.23
C ILE A 1065 -41.54 -1.31 -12.34
N GLU A 1066 -41.22 -1.64 -13.60
CA GLU A 1066 -42.11 -1.39 -14.74
C GLU A 1066 -43.47 -2.13 -14.61
N GLN A 1067 -43.45 -3.36 -14.09
CA GLN A 1067 -44.66 -4.13 -13.83
C GLN A 1067 -45.51 -3.50 -12.71
N GLU A 1068 -44.87 -3.03 -11.63
CA GLU A 1068 -45.54 -2.39 -10.50
C GLU A 1068 -46.07 -0.98 -10.85
N GLU A 1069 -45.37 -0.23 -11.69
CA GLU A 1069 -45.82 1.06 -12.25
C GLU A 1069 -47.04 0.86 -13.15
N ALA A 1070 -47.00 -0.13 -14.05
CA ALA A 1070 -48.13 -0.46 -14.92
C ALA A 1070 -49.37 -0.95 -14.13
N ALA A 1071 -49.15 -1.61 -12.99
CA ALA A 1071 -50.20 -2.02 -12.07
C ALA A 1071 -50.71 -0.90 -11.14
N GLY A 1072 -50.11 0.30 -11.19
CA GLY A 1072 -50.47 1.43 -10.34
C GLY A 1072 -50.10 1.25 -8.85
N VAL A 1073 -49.22 0.28 -8.54
CA VAL A 1073 -48.78 -0.04 -7.18
C VAL A 1073 -47.76 0.99 -6.68
N ILE A 1074 -46.93 1.51 -7.57
CA ILE A 1074 -45.89 2.51 -7.29
C ILE A 1074 -46.00 3.69 -8.26
N ARG A 1075 -45.46 4.87 -7.88
CA ARG A 1075 -45.47 6.07 -8.73
C ARG A 1075 -44.52 5.91 -9.93
N PRO A 1076 -44.83 6.52 -11.09
CA PRO A 1076 -43.92 6.51 -12.24
C PRO A 1076 -42.58 7.19 -11.94
N GLY A 1077 -41.49 6.57 -12.39
CA GLY A 1077 -40.13 7.12 -12.30
C GLY A 1077 -39.27 6.56 -11.16
N ASN A 1078 -39.61 5.39 -10.62
CA ASN A 1078 -38.77 4.76 -9.59
C ASN A 1078 -37.47 4.16 -10.17
N GLN A 1079 -36.41 4.19 -9.37
CA GLN A 1079 -35.10 3.67 -9.75
C GLN A 1079 -34.83 2.30 -9.12
N PRO A 1080 -34.15 1.39 -9.82
CA PRO A 1080 -33.58 0.17 -9.25
C PRO A 1080 -32.89 0.38 -7.89
N GLN A 1081 -33.13 -0.52 -6.94
CA GLN A 1081 -32.59 -0.44 -5.59
C GLN A 1081 -31.05 -0.41 -5.55
N ALA A 1082 -30.39 -1.19 -6.41
CA ALA A 1082 -28.94 -1.17 -6.51
C ALA A 1082 -28.40 0.18 -7.02
N GLU A 1083 -29.12 0.83 -7.94
CA GLU A 1083 -28.81 2.19 -8.41
C GLU A 1083 -28.94 3.21 -7.28
N LYS A 1084 -30.08 3.20 -6.59
CA LYS A 1084 -30.33 4.06 -5.44
C LYS A 1084 -29.25 3.89 -4.37
N ARG A 1085 -28.87 2.65 -4.07
CA ARG A 1085 -27.88 2.35 -3.04
C ARG A 1085 -26.47 2.78 -3.42
N ALA A 1086 -26.09 2.59 -4.68
CA ALA A 1086 -24.81 3.07 -5.20
C ALA A 1086 -24.75 4.59 -5.21
N PHE A 1087 -25.84 5.25 -5.60
CA PHE A 1087 -25.97 6.70 -5.57
C PHE A 1087 -25.82 7.27 -4.17
N ILE A 1088 -26.52 6.71 -3.18
CA ILE A 1088 -26.41 7.10 -1.77
C ILE A 1088 -24.95 7.03 -1.31
N ARG A 1089 -24.24 5.93 -1.61
CA ARG A 1089 -22.82 5.78 -1.22
C ARG A 1089 -21.86 6.67 -2.00
N PHE A 1090 -22.21 7.03 -3.23
CA PHE A 1090 -21.47 7.99 -4.03
C PHE A 1090 -21.61 9.40 -3.44
N VAL A 1091 -22.85 9.87 -3.24
CA VAL A 1091 -23.16 11.21 -2.72
C VAL A 1091 -22.68 11.40 -1.28
N ALA A 1092 -22.73 10.35 -0.47
CA ALA A 1092 -22.20 10.31 0.89
C ALA A 1092 -20.73 10.77 1.04
N ARG A 1093 -19.93 10.72 -0.04
CA ARG A 1093 -18.53 11.16 -0.06
C ARG A 1093 -18.36 12.66 -0.33
N PHE A 1094 -19.43 13.34 -0.74
CA PHE A 1094 -19.38 14.72 -1.25
C PHE A 1094 -20.41 15.65 -0.60
N ASP A 1095 -21.60 15.15 -0.26
CA ASP A 1095 -22.67 15.97 0.35
C ASP A 1095 -23.56 15.13 1.28
N THR A 1096 -23.44 15.37 2.59
CA THR A 1096 -24.27 14.71 3.62
C THR A 1096 -25.52 15.53 3.99
N THR A 1097 -25.85 16.56 3.20
CA THR A 1097 -26.95 17.49 3.49
C THR A 1097 -28.22 17.21 2.70
N ASP A 1098 -28.19 16.37 1.66
CA ASP A 1098 -29.36 16.00 0.86
C ASP A 1098 -30.18 14.89 1.55
N LEU A 1099 -31.35 15.25 2.08
CA LEU A 1099 -32.20 14.32 2.86
C LEU A 1099 -33.15 13.51 1.97
N THR A 1100 -33.37 13.93 0.72
CA THR A 1100 -34.29 13.25 -0.23
C THR A 1100 -33.81 11.84 -0.61
N LEU A 1101 -32.55 11.53 -0.29
CA LEU A 1101 -31.90 10.25 -0.55
C LEU A 1101 -32.45 9.12 0.32
N PHE A 1102 -33.16 9.42 1.42
CA PHE A 1102 -33.80 8.41 2.27
C PHE A 1102 -35.23 8.11 1.83
N GLU A 1103 -35.63 6.85 1.98
CA GLU A 1103 -36.89 6.37 1.46
C GLU A 1103 -38.10 7.03 2.14
N GLY A 1104 -38.96 7.66 1.33
CA GLY A 1104 -40.15 8.37 1.79
C GLY A 1104 -39.95 9.84 2.17
N ILE A 1105 -38.76 10.41 1.92
CA ILE A 1105 -38.51 11.86 2.03
C ILE A 1105 -38.57 12.46 0.62
N ASP A 1106 -39.66 13.12 0.28
CA ASP A 1106 -39.78 13.93 -0.94
C ASP A 1106 -39.40 15.40 -0.65
N GLU A 1107 -39.37 16.26 -1.69
CA GLU A 1107 -39.00 17.67 -1.53
C GLU A 1107 -39.87 18.43 -0.51
N ALA A 1108 -41.14 18.04 -0.37
CA ALA A 1108 -42.05 18.65 0.60
C ALA A 1108 -41.72 18.22 2.03
N VAL A 1109 -41.44 16.94 2.24
CA VAL A 1109 -41.00 16.39 3.53
C VAL A 1109 -39.61 16.90 3.89
N GLU A 1110 -38.68 16.99 2.93
CA GLU A 1110 -37.36 17.55 3.14
C GLU A 1110 -37.44 19.00 3.61
N LYS A 1111 -38.27 19.82 2.96
CA LYS A 1111 -38.49 21.20 3.39
C LYS A 1111 -38.99 21.25 4.83
N GLN A 1112 -39.94 20.41 5.21
CA GLN A 1112 -40.43 20.31 6.58
C GLN A 1112 -39.35 19.88 7.57
N LEU A 1113 -38.45 18.96 7.19
CA LEU A 1113 -37.30 18.54 8.00
C LEU A 1113 -36.27 19.66 8.17
N ARG A 1114 -36.02 20.43 7.11
CA ARG A 1114 -35.13 21.60 7.15
C ARG A 1114 -35.69 22.72 8.01
N ASP A 1115 -36.98 23.01 7.88
CA ASP A 1115 -37.69 23.98 8.73
C ASP A 1115 -37.70 23.53 10.20
N ALA A 1116 -37.64 22.22 10.43
CA ALA A 1116 -37.47 21.58 11.74
C ALA A 1116 -36.03 21.58 12.28
N GLY A 1117 -35.07 22.16 11.55
CA GLY A 1117 -33.66 22.27 11.95
C GLY A 1117 -32.81 21.04 11.64
N ILE A 1118 -33.30 20.10 10.82
CA ILE A 1118 -32.54 18.95 10.35
C ILE A 1118 -31.96 19.30 8.98
N GLN A 1119 -30.66 19.56 8.94
CA GLN A 1119 -29.96 20.04 7.73
C GLN A 1119 -29.02 18.99 7.12
N SER A 1120 -28.68 17.94 7.86
CA SER A 1120 -27.77 16.89 7.45
C SER A 1120 -28.21 15.50 7.90
N TRP A 1121 -27.60 14.47 7.31
CA TRP A 1121 -27.74 13.08 7.74
C TRP A 1121 -27.35 12.91 9.21
N SER A 1122 -26.33 13.65 9.66
CA SER A 1122 -25.89 13.62 11.05
C SER A 1122 -26.92 14.22 12.00
N ASP A 1123 -27.63 15.28 11.58
CA ASP A 1123 -28.71 15.88 12.35
C ASP A 1123 -29.90 14.93 12.40
N LEU A 1124 -30.22 14.29 11.28
CA LEU A 1124 -31.32 13.33 11.18
C LEU A 1124 -31.08 12.11 12.07
N ALA A 1125 -29.86 11.54 12.04
CA ALA A 1125 -29.44 10.43 12.89
C ALA A 1125 -29.43 10.79 14.38
N ASN A 1126 -28.88 11.95 14.74
CA ASN A 1126 -28.69 12.34 16.14
C ASN A 1126 -29.86 13.14 16.75
N ALA A 1127 -30.95 13.35 16.01
CA ALA A 1127 -32.07 14.21 16.44
C ALA A 1127 -32.64 13.76 17.80
N ARG A 1128 -32.34 14.51 18.88
CA ARG A 1128 -32.84 14.24 20.24
C ARG A 1128 -34.33 14.58 20.43
N ASN A 1129 -34.89 15.43 19.57
CA ASN A 1129 -36.26 15.92 19.67
C ASN A 1129 -37.25 15.05 18.87
N GLN A 1130 -37.61 13.90 19.43
CA GLN A 1130 -38.51 12.92 18.79
C GLN A 1130 -39.86 13.55 18.33
N ARG A 1131 -40.39 14.51 19.10
CA ARG A 1131 -41.62 15.27 18.77
C ARG A 1131 -41.58 16.06 17.47
N ILE A 1132 -40.39 16.43 16.97
CA ILE A 1132 -40.26 17.22 15.74
C ILE A 1132 -40.37 16.30 14.52
N LEU A 1133 -39.69 15.15 14.54
CA LEU A 1133 -39.82 14.12 13.50
C LEU A 1133 -41.21 13.47 13.49
N GLU A 1134 -41.80 13.28 14.66
CA GLU A 1134 -43.18 12.76 14.82
C GLU A 1134 -44.26 13.72 14.28
N LYS A 1135 -43.97 15.03 14.19
CA LYS A 1135 -44.87 16.02 13.57
C LYS A 1135 -44.78 16.04 12.05
N VAL A 1136 -43.63 15.67 11.47
CA VAL A 1136 -43.41 15.62 10.02
C VAL A 1136 -44.02 14.34 9.45
N ASN A 1137 -43.64 13.17 9.99
CA ASN A 1137 -44.27 11.90 9.68
C ASN A 1137 -43.96 10.85 10.76
N PRO A 1138 -44.89 10.58 11.69
CA PRO A 1138 -44.62 9.73 12.86
C PRO A 1138 -44.35 8.27 12.50
N GLU A 1139 -45.00 7.72 11.47
CA GLU A 1139 -44.83 6.32 11.05
C GLU A 1139 -43.44 6.03 10.46
N LYS A 1140 -42.85 6.99 9.74
CA LYS A 1140 -41.54 6.80 9.07
C LYS A 1140 -40.33 7.37 9.84
N SER A 1141 -40.58 8.15 10.89
CA SER A 1141 -39.56 8.86 11.69
C SER A 1141 -38.42 7.97 12.22
N GLN A 1142 -38.72 6.77 12.70
CA GLN A 1142 -37.73 5.80 13.20
C GLN A 1142 -36.93 5.16 12.06
N SER A 1143 -37.58 4.92 10.92
CA SER A 1143 -36.93 4.37 9.72
C SER A 1143 -35.92 5.36 9.13
N TRP A 1144 -36.26 6.64 9.04
CA TRP A 1144 -35.34 7.68 8.55
C TRP A 1144 -34.10 7.84 9.43
N LYS A 1145 -34.26 7.76 10.75
CA LYS A 1145 -33.14 7.71 11.69
C LYS A 1145 -32.23 6.50 11.47
N ALA A 1146 -32.82 5.31 11.39
CA ALA A 1146 -32.06 4.07 11.17
C ALA A 1146 -31.33 4.08 9.80
N GLN A 1147 -31.98 4.62 8.76
CA GLN A 1147 -31.37 4.80 7.43
C GLN A 1147 -30.21 5.80 7.47
N ALA A 1148 -30.37 6.94 8.15
CA ALA A 1148 -29.31 7.93 8.31
C ALA A 1148 -28.14 7.40 9.15
N GLU A 1149 -28.41 6.70 10.26
CA GLU A 1149 -27.38 6.05 11.08
C GLU A 1149 -26.64 4.94 10.30
N SER A 1150 -27.38 4.12 9.56
CA SER A 1150 -26.80 3.08 8.70
C SER A 1150 -25.93 3.68 7.60
N ALA A 1151 -26.36 4.79 6.99
CA ALA A 1151 -25.59 5.50 5.96
C ALA A 1151 -24.32 6.12 6.56
N LEU A 1152 -24.42 6.76 7.74
CA LEU A 1152 -23.26 7.32 8.45
C LEU A 1152 -22.28 6.25 8.95
N ARG A 1153 -22.77 5.08 9.38
CA ARG A 1153 -21.90 3.92 9.70
C ARG A 1153 -21.17 3.41 8.46
N ALA A 1154 -21.88 3.30 7.33
CA ALA A 1154 -21.28 2.90 6.07
C ALA A 1154 -20.20 3.89 5.57
N ILE A 1155 -20.30 5.18 5.91
CA ILE A 1155 -19.28 6.21 5.65
C ILE A 1155 -18.07 6.05 6.58
N ARG A 1156 -18.29 5.81 7.88
CA ARG A 1156 -17.23 5.80 8.90
C ARG A 1156 -16.34 4.55 8.86
N GLY A 1157 -16.82 3.45 8.28
CA GLY A 1157 -16.12 2.16 8.28
C GLY A 1157 -16.11 1.50 9.66
N ASP A 1158 -16.30 0.19 9.70
CA ASP A 1158 -16.33 -0.66 10.90
C ASP A 1158 -15.08 -0.51 11.80
N ARG A 1159 -15.04 0.54 12.63
CA ARG A 1159 -14.13 0.64 13.79
C ARG A 1159 -14.78 0.18 15.10
N ASP A 1160 -16.08 -0.18 15.10
CA ASP A 1160 -16.86 -0.39 16.34
C ASP A 1160 -17.39 -1.81 16.58
N ASP A 1161 -17.02 -2.82 15.78
CA ASP A 1161 -17.43 -4.23 16.04
C ASP A 1161 -16.60 -4.93 17.14
N ALA A 1162 -15.85 -4.16 17.95
CA ALA A 1162 -15.03 -4.67 19.07
C ALA A 1162 -15.37 -4.04 20.44
N ARG A 1163 -16.63 -3.70 20.73
CA ARG A 1163 -17.05 -3.40 22.12
C ARG A 1163 -18.27 -4.23 22.57
N PRO A 1164 -18.15 -5.06 23.63
CA PRO A 1164 -19.29 -5.74 24.21
C PRO A 1164 -20.22 -4.73 24.92
N PRO A 1165 -21.53 -5.02 25.03
CA PRO A 1165 -22.50 -4.08 25.58
C PRO A 1165 -22.24 -3.83 27.08
N GLN A 1166 -21.85 -2.61 27.43
CA GLN A 1166 -21.79 -2.19 28.83
C GLN A 1166 -23.21 -2.18 29.43
N ARG A 1167 -23.41 -3.01 30.46
CA ARG A 1167 -24.59 -3.02 31.33
C ARG A 1167 -24.84 -1.62 31.90
N LYS A 1168 -25.98 -1.01 31.56
CA LYS A 1168 -26.50 0.18 32.25
C LYS A 1168 -26.76 -0.15 33.72
N LYS A 1169 -25.95 0.39 34.63
CA LYS A 1169 -26.28 0.49 36.06
C LYS A 1169 -27.49 1.41 36.23
N LYS A 1170 -28.55 0.87 36.86
CA LYS A 1170 -29.62 1.65 37.49
C LYS A 1170 -29.00 2.59 38.52
N GLN A 1171 -29.25 3.89 38.42
CA GLN A 1171 -29.45 4.77 39.58
C GLN A 1171 -30.36 5.93 39.13
N GLY A 1172 -31.67 5.75 39.38
CA GLY A 1172 -32.58 6.88 39.51
C GLY A 1172 -32.53 7.36 40.95
N LYS A 1173 -32.28 8.66 41.15
CA LYS A 1173 -32.60 9.40 42.37
C LYS A 1173 -33.26 10.71 41.95
N ASN A 1174 -34.58 10.77 42.11
CA ASN A 1174 -35.34 11.98 42.44
C ASN A 1174 -36.01 11.64 43.77
N ARG A 1175 -35.57 12.24 44.88
CA ARG A 1175 -36.06 13.48 45.50
C ARG A 1175 -37.32 13.26 46.35
N THR A 1176 -37.09 13.46 47.65
CA THR A 1176 -37.96 14.01 48.72
C THR A 1176 -39.18 13.23 49.23
N ASP A 1177 -39.23 13.24 50.56
CA ASP A 1177 -40.35 13.09 51.50
C ASP A 1177 -40.64 11.71 52.14
N GLN A 1178 -40.43 11.74 53.47
CA GLN A 1178 -40.73 10.79 54.56
C GLN A 1178 -39.84 9.57 54.76
#